data_AF-A0A936W0R4-F1
#
_entry.id   AF-A0A936W0R4-F1
#
_cell.length_a   1.000
_cell.length_b   1.000
_cell.length_c   1.000
_cell.angle_alpha   90.00
_cell.angle_beta   90.00
_cell.angle_gamma   90.00
#
_symmetry.space_group_name_H-M   'P 1'
#
loop_
_entity.id
_entity.type
_entity.pdbx_description
1 polymer ?
#
loop_
_entity_poly.entity_id
_entity_poly.type
_entity_poly.pdbx_seq_one_letter_code
_entity_poly.pdbx_strand_id
1 'polypeptide(L)'
;MKKFGLTSVLCVYTLLSYAQWIWQNPLPQGNGLHSVFFPNEDIGYSVGALGSIIKTIDGGKTYTVQSSPTKKTLTAVFFIDSNTGYAVGDSGTIIKTVNGGATWTDVSIDKADAIRGVYFTDANTGYIAGGGYFVGNGYGMIKKTVDGGTTWIDLLNEPEYTLNAILFTDDNTGYVVGQTLAGGIILKTTDAGTTWTPYTTTESGLLSILFIDQNTGYVAGASNLYKTMDGAITWIEIETNFNCNSIYFTNANTGYAVGGQTYPEYQYGYISKTIDGGLTWVTIQQTDFPLLSIDFTDPLRGYAVGARGIILKTNDAGETWTPFSNNYSTFFNVCFPTPITGYAVGDDGVILKTIDGGSSWNNLSVNSTNQFTDAFFLDENIGYVAGTVRIPWAIGSAVIKTLDGGATWLATDSTIATYINSIFFTDVNTGYAVGSTILNTTNGGATWETDSPGTATGLNAVYFTDAETGYIVGQSGLILKTTDAGTTWNSLTSNTTAHLSSVFFIDANNGYAVGAGSILKTTDAGATWELIPQVLSNYFMSSVYFTDVNTGYIGCNGEIFKTTDGGLHWSAPQRMTYNTINSIQFIDSQTGYAVGAGGTILKTTNGGITFIEEAAFPVKSSFILYPNPATNSVTIEATKVWTGETIIRIYNSNGTLVLSGRFEDQQKMDIEASTLVPGMYIVEIRTNAGHEIKKLLIQQ
;
A
#
# COMPACT_ATOMS: atom_id res chain seq x y z
N MET A 1 19.98 40.04 -48.78
CA MET A 1 18.97 39.98 -47.70
C MET A 1 17.99 38.85 -47.99
N LYS A 2 18.17 37.69 -47.35
CA LYS A 2 17.15 36.64 -47.23
C LYS A 2 17.21 36.15 -45.79
N LYS A 3 16.18 36.47 -45.00
CA LYS A 3 15.96 35.94 -43.65
C LYS A 3 15.46 34.51 -43.79
N PHE A 4 16.21 33.53 -43.31
CA PHE A 4 15.67 32.22 -42.97
C PHE A 4 15.43 32.21 -41.47
N GLY A 5 14.16 32.14 -41.06
CA GLY A 5 13.78 31.95 -39.67
C GLY A 5 14.05 30.51 -39.28
N LEU A 6 14.94 30.30 -38.32
CA LEU A 6 15.14 29.01 -37.68
C LEU A 6 14.18 28.93 -36.50
N THR A 7 13.04 28.28 -36.69
CA THR A 7 12.19 27.81 -35.59
C THR A 7 12.91 26.67 -34.90
N SER A 8 13.60 26.98 -33.80
CA SER A 8 14.16 25.98 -32.89
C SER A 8 13.01 25.33 -32.12
N VAL A 9 12.69 24.09 -32.46
CA VAL A 9 11.82 23.22 -31.67
C VAL A 9 12.59 22.85 -30.40
N LEU A 10 12.22 23.46 -29.28
CA LEU A 10 12.72 23.14 -27.96
C LEU A 10 12.09 21.81 -27.53
N CYS A 11 12.75 20.69 -27.83
CA CYS A 11 12.33 19.37 -27.34
C CYS A 11 13.00 19.13 -25.98
N VAL A 12 12.31 19.50 -24.90
CA VAL A 12 12.73 19.22 -23.53
C VAL A 12 12.39 17.76 -23.23
N TYR A 13 13.38 16.87 -23.30
CA TYR A 13 13.24 15.53 -22.76
C TYR A 13 13.41 15.60 -21.24
N THR A 14 12.32 15.36 -20.51
CA THR A 14 12.33 15.20 -19.05
C THR A 14 12.96 13.85 -18.70
N LEU A 15 14.19 13.87 -18.19
CA LEU A 15 14.77 12.71 -17.50
C LEU A 15 14.18 12.65 -16.09
N LEU A 16 13.52 11.54 -15.76
CA LEU A 16 12.95 11.32 -14.44
C LEU A 16 14.07 10.97 -13.46
N SER A 17 14.23 11.80 -12.44
CA SER A 17 15.19 11.59 -11.37
C SER A 17 14.47 11.72 -10.04
N TYR A 18 14.57 10.71 -9.19
CA TYR A 18 13.74 10.58 -8.00
C TYR A 18 14.59 10.55 -6.73
N ALA A 19 14.50 11.58 -5.90
CA ALA A 19 14.87 11.51 -4.49
C ALA A 19 13.84 10.63 -3.83
N GLN A 20 14.23 9.57 -3.15
CA GLN A 20 13.20 8.78 -2.49
C GLN A 20 13.60 8.29 -1.12
N TRP A 21 12.82 8.78 -0.16
CA TRP A 21 12.18 7.95 0.85
C TRP A 21 12.02 6.50 0.40
N ILE A 22 12.73 5.58 1.07
CA ILE A 22 12.73 4.15 0.79
C ILE A 22 11.79 3.47 1.78
N TRP A 23 11.00 2.51 1.32
CA TRP A 23 10.17 1.69 2.18
C TRP A 23 11.00 0.91 3.20
N GLN A 24 10.55 0.94 4.45
CA GLN A 24 11.05 0.08 5.53
C GLN A 24 9.96 -0.87 6.01
N ASN A 25 8.70 -0.51 5.83
CA ASN A 25 7.58 -1.41 6.07
C ASN A 25 6.33 -0.99 5.27
N PRO A 26 5.65 -1.92 4.61
CA PRO A 26 6.13 -3.27 4.28
C PRO A 26 7.32 -3.22 3.30
N LEU A 27 8.20 -4.23 3.37
CA LEU A 27 9.28 -4.42 2.39
C LEU A 27 8.80 -5.34 1.25
N PRO A 28 9.22 -5.09 0.00
CA PRO A 28 10.10 -3.99 -0.43
C PRO A 28 9.34 -2.68 -0.74
N GLN A 29 8.00 -2.69 -0.68
CA GLN A 29 7.11 -1.56 -0.98
C GLN A 29 5.71 -1.78 -0.39
N GLY A 30 4.90 -0.73 -0.22
CA GLY A 30 3.55 -0.80 0.40
C GLY A 30 2.36 -0.35 -0.45
N ASN A 31 2.52 -0.23 -1.76
CA ASN A 31 1.42 -0.05 -2.71
C ASN A 31 0.65 -1.37 -2.91
N GLY A 32 -0.64 -1.24 -3.18
CA GLY A 32 -1.49 -2.39 -3.53
C GLY A 32 -1.01 -3.07 -4.81
N LEU A 33 -0.84 -4.39 -4.74
CA LEU A 33 -0.51 -5.25 -5.88
C LEU A 33 -1.80 -5.90 -6.40
N HIS A 34 -1.95 -5.96 -7.71
CA HIS A 34 -3.19 -6.40 -8.37
C HIS A 34 -3.04 -7.75 -9.07
N SER A 35 -1.83 -8.12 -9.48
CA SER A 35 -1.60 -9.40 -10.15
C SER A 35 -0.19 -9.92 -9.85
N VAL A 36 -0.07 -11.24 -9.85
CA VAL A 36 1.18 -11.98 -9.68
C VAL A 36 1.26 -13.09 -10.74
N PHE A 37 2.43 -13.29 -11.32
CA PHE A 37 2.68 -14.37 -12.27
C PHE A 37 4.07 -14.97 -12.07
N PHE A 38 4.14 -16.30 -12.04
CA PHE A 38 5.36 -17.07 -11.91
C PHE A 38 5.63 -17.83 -13.22
N PRO A 39 6.54 -17.37 -14.09
CA PRO A 39 6.95 -18.15 -15.26
C PRO A 39 7.62 -19.49 -14.89
N ASN A 40 8.15 -19.62 -13.67
CA ASN A 40 8.63 -20.88 -13.08
C ASN A 40 8.61 -20.81 -11.54
N GLU A 41 9.05 -21.86 -10.86
CA GLU A 41 8.99 -21.99 -9.39
C GLU A 41 9.83 -20.94 -8.63
N ASP A 42 10.89 -20.40 -9.23
CA ASP A 42 11.80 -19.46 -8.57
C ASP A 42 11.50 -18.01 -8.94
N ILE A 43 11.15 -17.76 -10.20
CA ILE A 43 10.99 -16.42 -10.76
C ILE A 43 9.51 -16.06 -10.76
N GLY A 44 9.18 -14.95 -10.11
CA GLY A 44 7.84 -14.39 -10.06
C GLY A 44 7.84 -12.88 -10.16
N TYR A 45 6.73 -12.32 -10.65
CA TYR A 45 6.53 -10.88 -10.80
C TYR A 45 5.17 -10.49 -10.24
N SER A 46 5.12 -9.39 -9.50
CA SER A 46 3.87 -8.78 -9.06
C SER A 46 3.79 -7.34 -9.51
N VAL A 47 2.62 -6.91 -9.98
CA VAL A 47 2.38 -5.56 -10.49
C VAL A 47 1.21 -4.89 -9.78
N GLY A 48 1.15 -3.56 -9.77
CA GLY A 48 0.06 -2.86 -9.09
C GLY A 48 0.01 -1.34 -9.24
N ALA A 49 -0.51 -0.71 -8.19
CA ALA A 49 -0.67 0.73 -8.05
C ALA A 49 0.62 1.52 -8.34
N LEU A 50 0.48 2.74 -8.89
CA LEU A 50 1.59 3.64 -9.23
C LEU A 50 2.66 3.02 -10.17
N GLY A 51 2.26 2.08 -11.01
CA GLY A 51 3.18 1.37 -11.90
C GLY A 51 4.15 0.44 -11.15
N SER A 52 3.81 0.04 -9.93
CA SER A 52 4.69 -0.81 -9.11
C SER A 52 4.93 -2.15 -9.80
N ILE A 53 6.20 -2.56 -9.83
CA ILE A 53 6.65 -3.87 -10.31
C ILE A 53 7.65 -4.40 -9.29
N ILE A 54 7.42 -5.60 -8.78
CA ILE A 54 8.38 -6.32 -7.94
C ILE A 54 8.66 -7.70 -8.53
N LYS A 55 9.90 -8.16 -8.37
CA LYS A 55 10.39 -9.43 -8.88
C LYS A 55 10.98 -10.26 -7.75
N THR A 56 10.71 -11.56 -7.75
CA THR A 56 11.41 -12.56 -6.94
C THR A 56 12.22 -13.49 -7.86
N ILE A 57 13.29 -14.05 -7.31
CA ILE A 57 14.14 -15.09 -7.95
C ILE A 57 14.37 -16.28 -7.01
N ASP A 58 13.60 -16.37 -5.92
CA ASP A 58 13.73 -17.38 -4.88
C ASP A 58 12.37 -17.94 -4.41
N GLY A 59 11.38 -17.92 -5.30
CA GLY A 59 10.05 -18.47 -5.06
C GLY A 59 9.19 -17.60 -4.13
N GLY A 60 9.45 -16.30 -4.10
CA GLY A 60 8.69 -15.33 -3.30
C GLY A 60 9.19 -15.15 -1.86
N LYS A 61 10.37 -15.68 -1.51
CA LYS A 61 10.98 -15.44 -0.19
C LYS A 61 11.47 -14.00 -0.06
N THR A 62 12.05 -13.47 -1.13
CA THR A 62 12.48 -12.07 -1.22
C THR A 62 12.02 -11.44 -2.53
N TYR A 63 11.81 -10.12 -2.51
CA TYR A 63 11.38 -9.34 -3.67
C TYR A 63 12.26 -8.10 -3.84
N THR A 64 12.56 -7.77 -5.09
CA THR A 64 13.25 -6.54 -5.51
C THR A 64 12.32 -5.68 -6.37
N VAL A 65 12.28 -4.37 -6.10
CA VAL A 65 11.54 -3.41 -6.95
C VAL A 65 12.20 -3.32 -8.33
N GLN A 66 11.40 -3.22 -9.39
CA GLN A 66 11.86 -2.99 -10.75
C GLN A 66 11.42 -1.60 -11.23
N SER A 67 12.22 -1.00 -12.11
CA SER A 67 11.89 0.29 -12.72
C SER A 67 10.75 0.14 -13.72
N SER A 68 9.74 1.00 -13.60
CA SER A 68 8.59 1.06 -14.50
C SER A 68 8.63 2.33 -15.36
N PRO A 69 8.32 2.25 -16.68
CA PRO A 69 8.25 3.43 -17.54
C PRO A 69 6.96 4.25 -17.33
N THR A 70 6.03 3.77 -16.49
CA THR A 70 4.73 4.40 -16.24
C THR A 70 4.43 4.50 -14.75
N LYS A 71 3.57 5.46 -14.40
CA LYS A 71 2.99 5.60 -13.05
C LYS A 71 1.51 5.22 -12.98
N LYS A 72 0.93 4.75 -14.08
CA LYS A 72 -0.46 4.27 -14.12
C LYS A 72 -0.56 2.93 -13.40
N THR A 73 -1.72 2.63 -12.84
CA THR A 73 -1.98 1.35 -12.17
C THR A 73 -1.88 0.21 -13.18
N LEU A 74 -1.13 -0.83 -12.82
CA LEU A 74 -1.05 -2.08 -13.56
C LEU A 74 -2.00 -3.11 -12.94
N THR A 75 -2.84 -3.73 -13.75
CA THR A 75 -3.96 -4.60 -13.34
C THR A 75 -3.64 -6.09 -13.50
N ALA A 76 -2.87 -6.45 -14.54
CA ALA A 76 -2.49 -7.84 -14.82
C ALA A 76 -1.06 -7.94 -15.35
N VAL A 77 -0.40 -9.07 -15.07
CA VAL A 77 0.91 -9.44 -15.60
C VAL A 77 0.88 -10.86 -16.15
N PHE A 78 1.55 -11.08 -17.28
CA PHE A 78 1.68 -12.38 -17.92
C PHE A 78 3.08 -12.54 -18.52
N PHE A 79 3.67 -13.72 -18.39
CA PHE A 79 4.94 -14.07 -19.02
C PHE A 79 4.79 -15.30 -19.91
N ILE A 80 5.37 -15.24 -21.10
CA ILE A 80 5.46 -16.37 -22.04
C ILE A 80 6.56 -17.34 -21.57
N ASP A 81 7.67 -16.77 -21.11
CA ASP A 81 8.82 -17.46 -20.55
C ASP A 81 9.49 -16.57 -19.48
N SER A 82 10.62 -16.98 -18.91
CA SER A 82 11.30 -16.20 -17.87
C SER A 82 11.86 -14.84 -18.33
N ASN A 83 11.96 -14.60 -19.64
CA ASN A 83 12.54 -13.40 -20.25
C ASN A 83 11.49 -12.46 -20.84
N THR A 84 10.43 -12.99 -21.44
CA THR A 84 9.44 -12.20 -22.18
C THR A 84 8.11 -12.14 -21.43
N GLY A 85 7.70 -10.91 -21.08
CA GLY A 85 6.46 -10.69 -20.35
C GLY A 85 5.85 -9.32 -20.61
N TYR A 86 4.58 -9.20 -20.21
CA TYR A 86 3.75 -8.03 -20.40
C TYR A 86 3.01 -7.71 -19.11
N ALA A 87 2.90 -6.42 -18.78
CA ALA A 87 1.97 -5.94 -17.79
C ALA A 87 1.03 -4.92 -18.42
N VAL A 88 -0.25 -4.99 -18.06
CA VAL A 88 -1.31 -4.15 -18.61
C VAL A 88 -1.99 -3.37 -17.50
N GLY A 89 -2.73 -2.31 -17.85
CA GLY A 89 -3.33 -1.47 -16.83
C GLY A 89 -4.27 -0.38 -17.35
N ASP A 90 -4.44 0.64 -16.52
CA ASP A 90 -5.37 1.74 -16.75
C ASP A 90 -5.05 2.52 -18.03
N SER A 91 -6.08 3.08 -18.67
CA SER A 91 -5.96 3.95 -19.84
C SER A 91 -5.12 3.34 -20.97
N GLY A 92 -5.41 2.08 -21.34
CA GLY A 92 -4.72 1.37 -22.41
C GLY A 92 -3.26 1.02 -22.15
N THR A 93 -2.80 1.05 -20.88
CA THR A 93 -1.39 0.83 -20.56
C THR A 93 -0.96 -0.59 -20.90
N ILE A 94 0.15 -0.71 -21.63
CA ILE A 94 0.83 -1.98 -21.89
C ILE A 94 2.34 -1.72 -21.79
N ILE A 95 3.02 -2.45 -20.91
CA ILE A 95 4.48 -2.45 -20.81
C ILE A 95 5.01 -3.85 -21.08
N LYS A 96 6.15 -3.94 -21.76
CA LYS A 96 6.76 -5.19 -22.20
C LYS A 96 8.19 -5.31 -21.69
N THR A 97 8.61 -6.52 -21.34
CA THR A 97 10.02 -6.88 -21.15
C THR A 97 10.40 -8.05 -22.05
N VAL A 98 11.66 -8.09 -22.46
CA VAL A 98 12.27 -9.19 -23.23
C VAL A 98 13.57 -9.69 -22.57
N ASN A 99 13.86 -9.22 -21.37
CA ASN A 99 15.07 -9.53 -20.60
C ASN A 99 14.76 -9.81 -19.12
N GLY A 100 13.57 -10.33 -18.84
CA GLY A 100 13.17 -10.78 -17.51
C GLY A 100 13.04 -9.61 -16.52
N GLY A 101 12.51 -8.48 -16.96
CA GLY A 101 12.23 -7.32 -16.12
C GLY A 101 13.42 -6.41 -15.82
N ALA A 102 14.62 -6.72 -16.33
CA ALA A 102 15.77 -5.82 -16.20
C ALA A 102 15.48 -4.43 -16.82
N THR A 103 14.71 -4.41 -17.91
CA THR A 103 14.09 -3.20 -18.46
C THR A 103 12.67 -3.47 -18.93
N TRP A 104 11.79 -2.48 -18.77
CA TRP A 104 10.42 -2.47 -19.28
C TRP A 104 10.23 -1.33 -20.28
N THR A 105 9.60 -1.61 -21.42
CA THR A 105 9.31 -0.64 -22.48
C THR A 105 7.81 -0.41 -22.60
N ASP A 106 7.39 0.84 -22.72
CA ASP A 106 5.99 1.21 -22.95
C ASP A 106 5.59 0.92 -24.41
N VAL A 107 4.56 0.10 -24.60
CA VAL A 107 3.93 -0.27 -25.88
C VAL A 107 2.40 -0.07 -25.81
N SER A 108 1.97 0.90 -25.00
CA SER A 108 0.56 1.20 -24.73
C SER A 108 -0.22 1.57 -25.99
N ILE A 109 -1.54 1.33 -25.93
CA ILE A 109 -2.48 1.71 -26.98
C ILE A 109 -3.23 2.99 -26.60
N ASP A 110 -3.38 3.91 -27.55
CA ASP A 110 -4.00 5.22 -27.31
C ASP A 110 -5.51 5.12 -27.04
N LYS A 111 -5.99 5.94 -26.09
CA LYS A 111 -7.42 6.20 -25.84
C LYS A 111 -8.29 4.95 -25.60
N ALA A 112 -7.73 3.92 -24.97
CA ALA A 112 -8.47 2.75 -24.54
C ALA A 112 -8.91 2.83 -23.07
N ASP A 113 -10.01 2.15 -22.74
CA ASP A 113 -10.41 1.86 -21.36
C ASP A 113 -9.34 1.01 -20.63
N ALA A 114 -9.55 0.73 -19.35
CA ALA A 114 -8.64 -0.10 -18.57
C ALA A 114 -8.55 -1.52 -19.16
N ILE A 115 -7.32 -1.99 -19.39
CA ILE A 115 -7.07 -3.40 -19.73
C ILE A 115 -6.99 -4.16 -18.41
N ARG A 116 -7.67 -5.30 -18.29
CA ARG A 116 -7.74 -6.10 -17.03
C ARG A 116 -7.18 -7.50 -17.19
N GLY A 117 -7.09 -8.01 -18.41
CA GLY A 117 -6.52 -9.31 -18.70
C GLY A 117 -5.58 -9.26 -19.89
N VAL A 118 -4.53 -10.07 -19.83
CA VAL A 118 -3.57 -10.28 -20.92
C VAL A 118 -3.18 -11.75 -20.94
N TYR A 119 -3.11 -12.34 -22.13
CA TYR A 119 -2.71 -13.73 -22.33
C TYR A 119 -2.01 -13.90 -23.67
N PHE A 120 -0.92 -14.65 -23.71
CA PHE A 120 -0.23 -15.00 -24.96
C PHE A 120 -0.21 -16.52 -25.13
N THR A 121 -0.55 -17.01 -26.32
CA THR A 121 -0.46 -18.44 -26.68
C THR A 121 0.94 -18.80 -27.15
N ASP A 122 1.63 -17.83 -27.78
CA ASP A 122 3.02 -17.94 -28.20
C ASP A 122 3.71 -16.56 -28.16
N ALA A 123 4.98 -16.48 -28.60
CA ALA A 123 5.75 -15.23 -28.56
C ALA A 123 5.20 -14.09 -29.44
N ASN A 124 4.42 -14.42 -30.46
CA ASN A 124 3.84 -13.51 -31.44
C ASN A 124 2.34 -13.29 -31.22
N THR A 125 1.61 -14.33 -30.83
CA THR A 125 0.14 -14.31 -30.71
C THR A 125 -0.31 -14.05 -29.28
N GLY A 126 -1.06 -12.97 -29.08
CA GLY A 126 -1.58 -12.60 -27.77
C GLY A 126 -2.89 -11.86 -27.81
N TYR A 127 -3.53 -11.76 -26.65
CA TYR A 127 -4.87 -11.24 -26.47
C TYR A 127 -4.92 -10.37 -25.21
N ILE A 128 -5.70 -9.30 -25.28
CA ILE A 128 -6.02 -8.46 -24.13
C ILE A 128 -7.53 -8.27 -24.03
N ALA A 129 -8.01 -8.19 -22.80
CA ALA A 129 -9.41 -7.93 -22.50
C ALA A 129 -9.55 -6.86 -21.41
N GLY A 130 -10.59 -6.05 -21.51
CA GLY A 130 -10.84 -4.97 -20.56
C GLY A 130 -12.12 -4.20 -20.84
N GLY A 131 -12.24 -3.03 -20.26
CA GLY A 131 -13.37 -2.12 -20.49
C GLY A 131 -13.59 -1.12 -19.36
N GLY A 132 -14.73 -0.42 -19.44
CA GLY A 132 -15.15 0.59 -18.46
C GLY A 132 -15.24 0.08 -17.02
N TYR A 133 -15.26 1.01 -16.05
CA TYR A 133 -15.33 0.65 -14.63
C TYR A 133 -16.68 0.04 -14.24
N PHE A 134 -17.75 0.46 -14.92
CA PHE A 134 -19.10 -0.04 -14.75
C PHE A 134 -19.72 -0.35 -16.11
N VAL A 135 -20.67 -1.29 -16.12
CA VAL A 135 -21.46 -1.59 -17.31
C VAL A 135 -22.15 -0.31 -17.81
N GLY A 136 -22.00 -0.01 -19.11
CA GLY A 136 -22.55 1.20 -19.73
C GLY A 136 -21.71 2.48 -19.60
N ASN A 137 -20.52 2.42 -18.97
CA ASN A 137 -19.56 3.53 -18.86
C ASN A 137 -18.22 3.20 -19.52
N GLY A 138 -18.28 2.67 -20.73
CA GLY A 138 -17.13 2.21 -21.52
C GLY A 138 -17.53 1.05 -22.42
N TYR A 139 -16.56 0.47 -23.12
CA TYR A 139 -16.80 -0.70 -23.97
C TYR A 139 -15.99 -1.89 -23.45
N GLY A 140 -16.65 -3.04 -23.28
CA GLY A 140 -15.95 -4.31 -23.14
C GLY A 140 -15.20 -4.58 -24.43
N MET A 141 -13.88 -4.73 -24.34
CA MET A 141 -13.02 -4.90 -25.51
C MET A 141 -12.24 -6.20 -25.45
N ILE A 142 -12.07 -6.83 -26.60
CA ILE A 142 -11.08 -7.89 -26.83
C ILE A 142 -10.23 -7.49 -28.02
N LYS A 143 -8.91 -7.46 -27.87
CA LYS A 143 -7.96 -7.21 -28.95
C LYS A 143 -6.97 -8.36 -29.07
N LYS A 144 -6.44 -8.57 -30.28
CA LYS A 144 -5.44 -9.59 -30.61
C LYS A 144 -4.21 -8.97 -31.26
N THR A 145 -3.05 -9.52 -30.94
CA THR A 145 -1.78 -9.27 -31.64
C THR A 145 -1.28 -10.55 -32.29
N VAL A 146 -0.53 -10.41 -33.38
CA VAL A 146 0.18 -11.50 -34.09
C VAL A 146 1.66 -11.15 -34.33
N ASP A 147 2.15 -10.06 -33.72
CA ASP A 147 3.50 -9.51 -33.86
C ASP A 147 4.15 -9.21 -32.50
N GLY A 148 3.72 -9.94 -31.46
CA GLY A 148 4.26 -9.83 -30.11
C GLY A 148 3.91 -8.50 -29.43
N GLY A 149 2.70 -7.99 -29.68
CA GLY A 149 2.17 -6.78 -29.05
C GLY A 149 2.67 -5.48 -29.67
N THR A 150 3.27 -5.51 -30.86
CA THR A 150 3.66 -4.30 -31.60
C THR A 150 2.43 -3.61 -32.18
N THR A 151 1.47 -4.39 -32.68
CA THR A 151 0.16 -3.92 -33.13
C THR A 151 -0.95 -4.78 -32.56
N TRP A 152 -2.14 -4.18 -32.40
CA TRP A 152 -3.34 -4.81 -31.84
C TRP A 152 -4.55 -4.57 -32.73
N ILE A 153 -5.28 -5.64 -33.04
CA ILE A 153 -6.49 -5.65 -33.87
C ILE A 153 -7.71 -5.89 -32.97
N ASP A 154 -8.78 -5.13 -33.19
CA ASP A 154 -10.05 -5.30 -32.48
C ASP A 154 -10.76 -6.59 -32.90
N LEU A 155 -11.12 -7.42 -31.91
CA LEU A 155 -11.94 -8.62 -32.09
C LEU A 155 -13.36 -8.44 -31.54
N LEU A 156 -13.51 -7.65 -30.48
CA LEU A 156 -14.81 -7.37 -29.85
C LEU A 156 -14.81 -5.96 -29.27
N ASN A 157 -15.94 -5.25 -29.41
CA ASN A 157 -16.16 -3.93 -28.85
C ASN A 157 -17.64 -3.74 -28.50
N GLU A 158 -18.01 -4.08 -27.25
CA GLU A 158 -19.41 -4.16 -26.80
C GLU A 158 -19.72 -3.12 -25.71
N PRO A 159 -20.67 -2.18 -25.92
CA PRO A 159 -20.93 -1.06 -24.99
C PRO A 159 -21.56 -1.49 -23.67
N GLU A 160 -22.17 -2.67 -23.61
CA GLU A 160 -22.85 -3.18 -22.42
C GLU A 160 -22.00 -4.19 -21.65
N TYR A 161 -20.74 -4.38 -22.03
CA TYR A 161 -19.86 -5.37 -21.43
C TYR A 161 -18.79 -4.71 -20.58
N THR A 162 -18.36 -5.40 -19.54
CA THR A 162 -17.17 -5.08 -18.77
C THR A 162 -16.41 -6.38 -18.54
N LEU A 163 -15.23 -6.51 -19.14
CA LEU A 163 -14.47 -7.76 -19.17
C LEU A 163 -13.32 -7.71 -18.17
N ASN A 164 -13.13 -8.79 -17.40
CA ASN A 164 -12.27 -8.82 -16.23
C ASN A 164 -11.08 -9.77 -16.37
N ALA A 165 -11.25 -10.92 -17.04
CA ALA A 165 -10.18 -11.90 -17.20
C ALA A 165 -10.27 -12.60 -18.55
N ILE A 166 -9.12 -13.08 -19.05
CA ILE A 166 -8.96 -13.80 -20.31
C ILE A 166 -8.02 -14.99 -20.11
N LEU A 167 -8.33 -16.10 -20.75
CA LEU A 167 -7.57 -17.35 -20.69
C LEU A 167 -7.69 -18.08 -22.03
N PHE A 168 -6.60 -18.69 -22.50
CA PHE A 168 -6.66 -19.68 -23.58
C PHE A 168 -6.17 -21.04 -23.09
N THR A 169 -6.85 -22.11 -23.50
CA THR A 169 -6.46 -23.51 -23.21
C THR A 169 -5.59 -24.10 -24.30
N ASP A 170 -5.66 -23.54 -25.51
CA ASP A 170 -4.81 -23.83 -26.66
C ASP A 170 -4.88 -22.65 -27.66
N ASP A 171 -4.21 -22.76 -28.80
CA ASP A 171 -4.13 -21.69 -29.81
C ASP A 171 -5.49 -21.27 -30.41
N ASN A 172 -6.52 -22.14 -30.33
CA ASN A 172 -7.84 -21.90 -30.92
C ASN A 172 -8.93 -21.66 -29.88
N THR A 173 -8.82 -22.26 -28.70
CA THR A 173 -9.85 -22.27 -27.67
C THR A 173 -9.52 -21.30 -26.56
N GLY A 174 -10.39 -20.29 -26.38
CA GLY A 174 -10.19 -19.24 -25.41
C GLY A 174 -11.48 -18.76 -24.77
N TYR A 175 -11.33 -18.08 -23.65
CA TYR A 175 -12.40 -17.68 -22.77
C TYR A 175 -12.17 -16.26 -22.23
N VAL A 176 -13.23 -15.46 -22.17
CA VAL A 176 -13.23 -14.16 -21.51
C VAL A 176 -14.42 -14.06 -20.58
N VAL A 177 -14.22 -13.56 -19.37
CA VAL A 177 -15.30 -13.42 -18.38
C VAL A 177 -15.47 -11.98 -17.95
N GLY A 178 -16.69 -11.64 -17.53
CA GLY A 178 -17.02 -10.30 -17.11
C GLY A 178 -18.45 -10.14 -16.64
N GLN A 179 -19.00 -8.96 -16.90
CA GLN A 179 -20.35 -8.56 -16.54
C GLN A 179 -21.09 -7.87 -17.68
N THR A 180 -22.41 -8.04 -17.69
CA THR A 180 -23.40 -7.33 -18.51
C THR A 180 -24.49 -6.73 -17.61
N LEU A 181 -25.45 -6.01 -18.20
CA LEU A 181 -26.63 -5.52 -17.47
C LEU A 181 -27.51 -6.65 -16.91
N ALA A 182 -27.45 -7.86 -17.51
CA ALA A 182 -28.28 -8.99 -17.13
C ALA A 182 -27.63 -9.94 -16.11
N GLY A 183 -26.33 -9.77 -15.83
CA GLY A 183 -25.56 -10.68 -14.97
C GLY A 183 -24.13 -10.90 -15.48
N GLY A 184 -23.47 -11.92 -14.94
CA GLY A 184 -22.16 -12.40 -15.40
C GLY A 184 -22.18 -12.90 -16.85
N ILE A 185 -21.07 -12.75 -17.56
CA ILE A 185 -20.89 -13.22 -18.95
C ILE A 185 -19.62 -14.05 -19.08
N ILE A 186 -19.73 -15.14 -19.84
CA ILE A 186 -18.64 -15.99 -20.28
C ILE A 186 -18.67 -16.00 -21.81
N LEU A 187 -17.59 -15.56 -22.44
CA LEU A 187 -17.40 -15.59 -23.89
C LEU A 187 -16.44 -16.72 -24.21
N LYS A 188 -16.80 -17.61 -25.14
CA LYS A 188 -15.95 -18.71 -25.61
C LYS A 188 -15.63 -18.57 -27.10
N THR A 189 -14.37 -18.74 -27.48
CA THR A 189 -13.94 -18.92 -28.86
C THR A 189 -13.37 -20.33 -29.07
N THR A 190 -13.48 -20.83 -30.30
CA THR A 190 -12.83 -22.09 -30.76
C THR A 190 -12.12 -21.90 -32.10
N ASP A 191 -11.98 -20.65 -32.55
CA ASP A 191 -11.41 -20.25 -33.83
C ASP A 191 -10.40 -19.10 -33.66
N ALA A 192 -9.64 -19.17 -32.56
CA ALA A 192 -8.57 -18.24 -32.20
C ALA A 192 -9.03 -16.77 -32.07
N GLY A 193 -10.27 -16.58 -31.62
CA GLY A 193 -10.89 -15.28 -31.36
C GLY A 193 -11.58 -14.64 -32.56
N THR A 194 -11.74 -15.38 -33.68
CA THR A 194 -12.47 -14.87 -34.85
C THR A 194 -13.96 -14.71 -34.54
N THR A 195 -14.52 -15.62 -33.75
CA THR A 195 -15.88 -15.55 -33.21
C THR A 195 -15.90 -15.86 -31.72
N TRP A 196 -16.83 -15.23 -31.00
CA TRP A 196 -17.05 -15.41 -29.56
C TRP A 196 -18.52 -15.76 -29.29
N THR A 197 -18.76 -16.88 -28.64
CA THR A 197 -20.10 -17.36 -28.26
C THR A 197 -20.38 -17.00 -26.79
N PRO A 198 -21.46 -16.24 -26.49
CA PRO A 198 -21.79 -15.83 -25.13
C PRO A 198 -22.58 -16.88 -24.34
N TYR A 199 -22.32 -16.92 -23.03
CA TYR A 199 -23.11 -17.61 -22.02
C TYR A 199 -23.32 -16.66 -20.83
N THR A 200 -24.57 -16.36 -20.49
CA THR A 200 -24.93 -15.43 -19.42
C THR A 200 -25.39 -16.20 -18.17
N THR A 201 -24.86 -15.84 -17.01
CA THR A 201 -25.29 -16.38 -15.72
C THR A 201 -26.46 -15.57 -15.15
N THR A 202 -27.24 -16.14 -14.24
CA THR A 202 -28.39 -15.48 -13.62
C THR A 202 -28.03 -14.47 -12.53
N GLU A 203 -26.77 -14.46 -12.09
CA GLU A 203 -26.28 -13.68 -10.94
C GLU A 203 -25.08 -12.76 -11.27
N SER A 204 -24.44 -12.22 -10.22
CA SER A 204 -23.39 -11.19 -10.20
C SER A 204 -22.26 -11.38 -11.22
N GLY A 205 -21.56 -10.28 -11.51
CA GLY A 205 -20.46 -10.23 -12.47
C GLY A 205 -19.31 -11.19 -12.15
N LEU A 206 -18.75 -11.80 -13.19
CA LEU A 206 -17.65 -12.75 -13.08
C LEU A 206 -16.30 -12.02 -13.12
N LEU A 207 -15.37 -12.44 -12.27
CA LEU A 207 -14.10 -11.76 -12.03
C LEU A 207 -12.90 -12.58 -12.49
N SER A 208 -12.97 -13.91 -12.39
CA SER A 208 -11.84 -14.79 -12.66
C SER A 208 -12.27 -16.04 -13.39
N ILE A 209 -11.33 -16.62 -14.14
CA ILE A 209 -11.49 -17.86 -14.91
C ILE A 209 -10.23 -18.71 -14.80
N LEU A 210 -10.42 -20.03 -14.71
CA LEU A 210 -9.36 -21.02 -14.70
C LEU A 210 -9.83 -22.28 -15.43
N PHE A 211 -8.98 -22.85 -16.27
CA PHE A 211 -9.14 -24.22 -16.74
C PHE A 211 -7.93 -25.04 -16.29
N ILE A 212 -8.21 -26.23 -15.74
CA ILE A 212 -7.17 -27.17 -15.32
C ILE A 212 -6.85 -28.19 -16.41
N ASP A 213 -7.78 -28.40 -17.33
CA ASP A 213 -7.64 -29.16 -18.56
C ASP A 213 -8.66 -28.64 -19.59
N GLN A 214 -8.74 -29.21 -20.80
CA GLN A 214 -9.64 -28.72 -21.86
C GLN A 214 -11.14 -28.86 -21.54
N ASN A 215 -11.51 -29.74 -20.61
CA ASN A 215 -12.90 -30.02 -20.27
C ASN A 215 -13.30 -29.38 -18.94
N THR A 216 -12.38 -29.28 -17.98
CA THR A 216 -12.66 -28.86 -16.62
C THR A 216 -12.22 -27.42 -16.38
N GLY A 217 -13.19 -26.55 -16.11
CA GLY A 217 -12.96 -25.13 -15.86
C GLY A 217 -13.85 -24.56 -14.77
N TYR A 218 -13.43 -23.42 -14.24
CA TYR A 218 -14.07 -22.70 -13.14
C TYR A 218 -14.16 -21.22 -13.48
N VAL A 219 -15.28 -20.60 -13.13
CA VAL A 219 -15.42 -19.13 -13.14
C VAL A 219 -15.99 -18.67 -11.81
N ALA A 220 -15.43 -17.60 -11.28
CA ALA A 220 -15.82 -17.06 -9.99
C ALA A 220 -16.21 -15.59 -10.11
N GLY A 221 -17.29 -15.19 -9.44
CA GLY A 221 -17.69 -13.81 -9.23
C GLY A 221 -17.63 -13.43 -7.75
N ALA A 222 -18.33 -12.35 -7.38
CA ALA A 222 -18.31 -11.84 -6.01
C ALA A 222 -19.04 -12.75 -5.01
N SER A 223 -20.06 -13.48 -5.46
CA SER A 223 -20.93 -14.32 -4.62
C SER A 223 -21.17 -15.72 -5.20
N ASN A 224 -20.65 -16.01 -6.38
CA ASN A 224 -20.98 -17.21 -7.15
C ASN A 224 -19.71 -17.90 -7.68
N LEU A 225 -19.79 -19.23 -7.80
CA LEU A 225 -18.74 -20.08 -8.35
C LEU A 225 -19.40 -21.08 -9.28
N TYR A 226 -18.97 -21.10 -10.54
CA TYR A 226 -19.45 -22.07 -11.53
C TYR A 226 -18.32 -22.99 -11.97
N LYS A 227 -18.67 -24.22 -12.31
CA LYS A 227 -17.78 -25.23 -12.86
C LYS A 227 -18.34 -25.80 -14.16
N THR A 228 -17.45 -26.10 -15.09
CA THR A 228 -17.73 -26.91 -16.27
C THR A 228 -16.87 -28.18 -16.24
N MET A 229 -17.37 -29.25 -16.87
CA MET A 229 -16.66 -30.52 -17.06
C MET A 229 -16.73 -31.01 -18.51
N ASP A 230 -17.27 -30.18 -19.41
CA ASP A 230 -17.50 -30.48 -20.81
C ASP A 230 -16.93 -29.39 -21.73
N GLY A 231 -15.94 -28.65 -21.24
CA GLY A 231 -15.25 -27.60 -21.99
C GLY A 231 -16.10 -26.35 -22.16
N ALA A 232 -16.93 -26.02 -21.17
CA ALA A 232 -17.89 -24.92 -21.18
C ALA A 232 -18.98 -25.08 -22.25
N ILE A 233 -19.45 -26.31 -22.49
CA ILE A 233 -20.73 -26.52 -23.16
C ILE A 233 -21.86 -26.25 -22.15
N THR A 234 -21.68 -26.70 -20.90
CA THR A 234 -22.55 -26.40 -19.77
C THR A 234 -21.77 -25.91 -18.55
N TRP A 235 -22.43 -25.11 -17.71
CA TRP A 235 -21.92 -24.61 -16.45
C TRP A 235 -22.87 -25.00 -15.32
N ILE A 236 -22.31 -25.43 -14.20
CA ILE A 236 -23.03 -25.82 -12.98
C ILE A 236 -22.57 -24.90 -11.86
N GLU A 237 -23.50 -24.31 -11.12
CA GLU A 237 -23.22 -23.51 -9.93
C GLU A 237 -22.87 -24.41 -8.74
N ILE A 238 -21.82 -24.03 -7.98
CA ILE A 238 -21.40 -24.73 -6.77
C ILE A 238 -22.07 -24.06 -5.56
N GLU A 239 -23.10 -24.68 -5.01
CA GLU A 239 -23.83 -24.19 -3.82
C GLU A 239 -23.32 -24.83 -2.51
N THR A 240 -23.22 -24.03 -1.44
CA THR A 240 -23.17 -24.51 -0.05
C THR A 240 -24.54 -24.29 0.59
N ASN A 241 -25.21 -25.35 1.04
CA ASN A 241 -26.62 -25.34 1.49
C ASN A 241 -26.92 -24.51 2.77
N PHE A 242 -25.96 -23.78 3.33
CA PHE A 242 -26.12 -22.96 4.55
C PHE A 242 -25.12 -21.81 4.58
N ASN A 243 -25.37 -20.81 5.44
CA ASN A 243 -24.43 -19.70 5.64
C ASN A 243 -23.19 -20.21 6.36
N CYS A 244 -22.09 -20.35 5.64
CA CYS A 244 -20.80 -20.77 6.18
C CYS A 244 -20.18 -19.66 7.03
N ASN A 245 -19.83 -19.98 8.28
CA ASN A 245 -19.15 -19.09 9.21
C ASN A 245 -17.64 -19.37 9.30
N SER A 246 -17.23 -20.63 9.14
CA SER A 246 -15.82 -21.03 9.23
C SER A 246 -15.56 -22.28 8.39
N ILE A 247 -14.38 -22.35 7.77
CA ILE A 247 -13.95 -23.46 6.92
C ILE A 247 -12.52 -23.87 7.30
N TYR A 248 -12.26 -25.17 7.29
CA TYR A 248 -10.95 -25.74 7.59
C TYR A 248 -10.65 -26.91 6.64
N PHE A 249 -9.48 -26.89 5.98
CA PHE A 249 -9.00 -28.01 5.16
C PHE A 249 -7.89 -28.76 5.87
N THR A 250 -8.05 -30.08 6.00
CA THR A 250 -7.03 -30.98 6.59
C THR A 250 -6.02 -31.46 5.56
N ASN A 251 -6.37 -31.42 4.28
CA ASN A 251 -5.51 -31.64 3.12
C ASN A 251 -6.18 -31.04 1.87
N ALA A 252 -5.54 -31.18 0.70
CA ALA A 252 -6.04 -30.62 -0.56
C ALA A 252 -7.44 -31.10 -0.98
N ASN A 253 -7.87 -32.28 -0.51
CA ASN A 253 -9.15 -32.88 -0.88
C ASN A 253 -10.19 -32.85 0.25
N THR A 254 -9.75 -32.91 1.51
CA THR A 254 -10.66 -33.03 2.65
C THR A 254 -10.78 -31.72 3.42
N GLY A 255 -11.98 -31.14 3.40
CA GLY A 255 -12.32 -29.91 4.12
C GLY A 255 -13.63 -30.00 4.87
N TYR A 256 -13.81 -29.10 5.83
CA TYR A 256 -14.96 -29.01 6.70
C TYR A 256 -15.43 -27.57 6.75
N ALA A 257 -16.73 -27.35 6.59
CA ALA A 257 -17.38 -26.05 6.68
C ALA A 257 -18.41 -26.09 7.80
N VAL A 258 -18.41 -25.10 8.68
CA VAL A 258 -19.40 -24.95 9.74
C VAL A 258 -20.15 -23.65 9.58
N GLY A 259 -21.42 -23.67 9.99
CA GLY A 259 -22.27 -22.51 9.84
C GLY A 259 -23.68 -22.83 10.32
N GLY A 260 -24.66 -22.11 9.79
CA GLY A 260 -26.05 -22.36 10.16
C GLY A 260 -27.07 -21.60 9.34
N GLN A 261 -28.33 -21.87 9.67
CA GLN A 261 -29.48 -21.13 9.17
C GLN A 261 -30.32 -20.68 10.35
N THR A 262 -30.68 -19.40 10.31
CA THR A 262 -31.54 -18.78 11.32
C THR A 262 -32.88 -18.49 10.68
N TYR A 263 -33.90 -19.26 11.05
CA TYR A 263 -35.29 -18.98 10.72
C TYR A 263 -35.98 -18.33 11.93
N PRO A 264 -37.12 -17.65 11.75
CA PRO A 264 -37.88 -17.07 12.86
C PRO A 264 -38.28 -18.08 13.94
N GLU A 265 -38.40 -19.36 13.57
CA GLU A 265 -39.01 -20.42 14.41
C GLU A 265 -37.99 -21.47 14.87
N TYR A 266 -36.91 -21.66 14.13
CA TYR A 266 -35.86 -22.64 14.41
C TYR A 266 -34.49 -22.09 14.01
N GLN A 267 -33.46 -22.52 14.71
CA GLN A 267 -32.08 -22.29 14.32
C GLN A 267 -31.41 -23.64 14.16
N TYR A 268 -30.56 -23.79 13.15
CA TYR A 268 -29.78 -25.00 12.95
C TYR A 268 -28.34 -24.63 12.65
N GLY A 269 -27.42 -25.43 13.19
CA GLY A 269 -26.03 -25.43 12.76
C GLY A 269 -25.73 -26.66 11.94
N TYR A 270 -24.74 -26.53 11.06
CA TYR A 270 -24.33 -27.61 10.17
C TYR A 270 -22.81 -27.72 10.18
N ILE A 271 -22.32 -28.95 10.09
CA ILE A 271 -20.96 -29.28 9.67
C ILE A 271 -21.08 -30.02 8.35
N SER A 272 -20.48 -29.49 7.30
CA SER A 272 -20.35 -30.17 6.00
C SER A 272 -18.91 -30.55 5.72
N LYS A 273 -18.73 -31.70 5.09
CA LYS A 273 -17.44 -32.26 4.70
C LYS A 273 -17.38 -32.33 3.18
N THR A 274 -16.24 -31.96 2.64
CA THR A 274 -15.84 -32.27 1.27
C THR A 274 -14.72 -33.31 1.30
N ILE A 275 -14.69 -34.19 0.30
CA ILE A 275 -13.61 -35.16 0.08
C ILE A 275 -12.96 -35.00 -1.30
N ASP A 276 -13.38 -33.98 -2.05
CA ASP A 276 -12.98 -33.73 -3.43
C ASP A 276 -12.44 -32.32 -3.62
N GLY A 277 -11.99 -31.67 -2.54
CA GLY A 277 -11.37 -30.34 -2.58
C GLY A 277 -12.38 -29.19 -2.64
N GLY A 278 -13.60 -29.43 -2.15
CA GLY A 278 -14.68 -28.45 -2.12
C GLY A 278 -15.56 -28.45 -3.36
N LEU A 279 -15.46 -29.45 -4.23
CA LEU A 279 -16.31 -29.58 -5.42
C LEU A 279 -17.73 -29.98 -5.03
N THR A 280 -17.85 -30.87 -4.05
CA THR A 280 -19.11 -31.23 -3.41
C THR A 280 -18.98 -31.16 -1.90
N TRP A 281 -20.07 -30.76 -1.26
CA TRP A 281 -20.16 -30.66 0.20
C TRP A 281 -21.32 -31.51 0.68
N VAL A 282 -21.04 -32.40 1.63
CA VAL A 282 -22.03 -33.27 2.27
C VAL A 282 -22.18 -32.86 3.73
N THR A 283 -23.39 -32.53 4.17
CA THR A 283 -23.67 -32.29 5.60
C THR A 283 -23.49 -33.59 6.38
N ILE A 284 -22.53 -33.59 7.30
CA ILE A 284 -22.16 -34.75 8.13
C ILE A 284 -22.64 -34.63 9.58
N GLN A 285 -22.94 -33.42 10.04
CA GLN A 285 -23.51 -33.18 11.37
C GLN A 285 -24.47 -32.00 11.34
N GLN A 286 -25.58 -32.12 12.07
CA GLN A 286 -26.51 -31.02 12.34
C GLN A 286 -26.59 -30.77 13.86
N THR A 287 -26.71 -29.50 14.25
CA THR A 287 -26.87 -29.05 15.63
C THR A 287 -28.13 -28.19 15.78
N ASP A 288 -28.64 -28.10 17.01
CA ASP A 288 -29.84 -27.29 17.32
C ASP A 288 -29.60 -25.77 17.27
N PHE A 289 -28.34 -25.34 17.12
CA PHE A 289 -27.96 -23.93 17.00
C PHE A 289 -26.75 -23.75 16.07
N PRO A 290 -26.59 -22.55 15.46
CA PRO A 290 -25.51 -22.26 14.52
C PRO A 290 -24.11 -22.46 15.12
N LEU A 291 -23.21 -23.00 14.30
CA LEU A 291 -21.79 -23.12 14.59
C LEU A 291 -21.05 -21.92 14.01
N LEU A 292 -20.05 -21.42 14.73
CA LEU A 292 -19.36 -20.15 14.44
C LEU A 292 -17.89 -20.35 14.06
N SER A 293 -17.22 -21.38 14.60
CA SER A 293 -15.80 -21.62 14.34
C SER A 293 -15.49 -23.12 14.36
N ILE A 294 -14.56 -23.55 13.51
CA ILE A 294 -14.03 -24.91 13.47
C ILE A 294 -12.50 -24.88 13.36
N ASP A 295 -11.83 -25.78 14.08
CA ASP A 295 -10.38 -25.95 14.03
C ASP A 295 -10.02 -27.43 14.09
N PHE A 296 -8.92 -27.82 13.43
CA PHE A 296 -8.37 -29.18 13.52
C PHE A 296 -6.91 -29.14 13.95
N THR A 297 -6.55 -30.03 14.87
CA THR A 297 -5.16 -30.21 15.32
C THR A 297 -4.40 -31.20 14.44
N ASP A 298 -5.12 -32.08 13.75
CA ASP A 298 -4.62 -33.05 12.77
C ASP A 298 -5.80 -33.58 11.93
N PRO A 299 -5.58 -34.39 10.86
CA PRO A 299 -6.66 -34.85 10.00
C PRO A 299 -7.77 -35.69 10.67
N LEU A 300 -7.55 -36.22 11.87
CA LEU A 300 -8.53 -37.01 12.63
C LEU A 300 -9.23 -36.20 13.72
N ARG A 301 -8.57 -35.19 14.31
CA ARG A 301 -9.04 -34.46 15.50
C ARG A 301 -9.45 -33.03 15.18
N GLY A 302 -10.72 -32.72 15.38
CA GLY A 302 -11.31 -31.41 15.12
C GLY A 302 -12.29 -30.96 16.18
N TYR A 303 -12.51 -29.65 16.26
CA TYR A 303 -13.33 -28.99 17.27
C TYR A 303 -14.20 -27.92 16.61
N ALA A 304 -15.49 -27.90 16.91
CA ALA A 304 -16.41 -26.89 16.41
C ALA A 304 -17.14 -26.22 17.57
N VAL A 305 -17.29 -24.90 17.55
CA VAL A 305 -17.97 -24.14 18.60
C VAL A 305 -19.07 -23.26 18.05
N GLY A 306 -20.04 -22.88 18.88
CA GLY A 306 -21.15 -22.06 18.42
C GLY A 306 -22.07 -21.51 19.50
N ALA A 307 -23.28 -21.14 19.06
CA ALA A 307 -24.33 -20.59 19.92
C ALA A 307 -24.81 -21.60 20.97
N ARG A 308 -25.33 -21.08 22.09
CA ARG A 308 -25.74 -21.86 23.29
C ARG A 308 -24.60 -22.70 23.90
N GLY A 309 -23.37 -22.18 23.81
CA GLY A 309 -22.20 -22.80 24.40
C GLY A 309 -21.79 -24.11 23.72
N ILE A 310 -22.24 -24.37 22.49
CA ILE A 310 -21.88 -25.61 21.79
C ILE A 310 -20.36 -25.70 21.66
N ILE A 311 -19.81 -26.83 22.08
CA ILE A 311 -18.45 -27.28 21.78
C ILE A 311 -18.57 -28.74 21.36
N LEU A 312 -18.17 -29.06 20.14
CA LEU A 312 -18.13 -30.39 19.57
C LEU A 312 -16.69 -30.82 19.33
N LYS A 313 -16.41 -32.11 19.47
CA LYS A 313 -15.11 -32.72 19.17
C LYS A 313 -15.28 -33.95 18.29
N THR A 314 -14.41 -34.12 17.31
CA THR A 314 -14.22 -35.39 16.58
C THR A 314 -12.84 -35.97 16.87
N ASN A 315 -12.71 -37.30 16.84
CA ASN A 315 -11.42 -38.01 16.86
C ASN A 315 -11.26 -38.96 15.66
N ASP A 316 -12.19 -38.91 14.71
CA ASP A 316 -12.33 -39.85 13.61
C ASP A 316 -12.61 -39.13 12.28
N ALA A 317 -12.00 -37.96 12.07
CA ALA A 317 -12.15 -37.16 10.85
C ALA A 317 -13.60 -36.78 10.54
N GLY A 318 -14.35 -36.42 11.57
CA GLY A 318 -15.72 -35.95 11.45
C GLY A 318 -16.76 -37.03 11.15
N GLU A 319 -16.41 -38.31 11.25
CA GLU A 319 -17.41 -39.39 11.18
C GLU A 319 -18.34 -39.35 12.40
N THR A 320 -17.82 -39.00 13.58
CA THR A 320 -18.61 -38.71 14.77
C THR A 320 -18.18 -37.40 15.44
N TRP A 321 -19.16 -36.68 15.98
CA TRP A 321 -18.95 -35.45 16.76
C TRP A 321 -19.59 -35.60 18.14
N THR A 322 -18.77 -35.50 19.19
CA THR A 322 -19.20 -35.61 20.59
C THR A 322 -19.29 -34.24 21.25
N PRO A 323 -20.43 -33.87 21.87
CA PRO A 323 -20.59 -32.59 22.55
C PRO A 323 -19.93 -32.55 23.93
N PHE A 324 -19.43 -31.37 24.30
CA PHE A 324 -19.01 -31.04 25.66
C PHE A 324 -20.09 -30.19 26.36
N SER A 325 -20.66 -30.73 27.45
CA SER A 325 -21.72 -30.05 28.20
C SER A 325 -21.19 -28.92 29.07
N ASN A 326 -21.81 -27.75 28.95
CA ASN A 326 -21.52 -26.55 29.75
C ASN A 326 -22.77 -25.64 29.79
N ASN A 327 -22.69 -24.53 30.53
CA ASN A 327 -23.80 -23.58 30.71
C ASN A 327 -23.50 -22.18 30.12
N TYR A 328 -22.56 -22.06 29.18
CA TYR A 328 -22.17 -20.77 28.58
C TYR A 328 -23.13 -20.33 27.45
N SER A 329 -23.15 -19.03 27.15
CA SER A 329 -24.06 -18.45 26.16
C SER A 329 -23.62 -18.71 24.72
N THR A 330 -22.49 -18.17 24.27
CA THR A 330 -22.02 -18.31 22.89
C THR A 330 -20.50 -18.37 22.89
N PHE A 331 -19.93 -19.29 22.12
CA PHE A 331 -18.51 -19.27 21.77
C PHE A 331 -18.35 -18.83 20.33
N PHE A 332 -17.55 -17.79 20.09
CA PHE A 332 -17.34 -17.21 18.77
C PHE A 332 -16.12 -17.82 18.05
N ASN A 333 -15.10 -18.21 18.81
CA ASN A 333 -13.85 -18.71 18.25
C ASN A 333 -13.30 -19.87 19.11
N VAL A 334 -12.71 -20.86 18.43
CA VAL A 334 -11.89 -21.91 19.03
C VAL A 334 -10.55 -22.00 18.30
N CYS A 335 -9.47 -22.17 19.06
CA CYS A 335 -8.14 -22.34 18.49
C CYS A 335 -7.28 -23.28 19.34
N PHE A 336 -6.39 -24.04 18.68
CA PHE A 336 -5.45 -24.94 19.34
C PHE A 336 -4.00 -24.63 18.97
N PRO A 337 -3.22 -23.95 19.83
CA PRO A 337 -1.79 -23.77 19.58
C PRO A 337 -0.99 -25.09 19.63
N THR A 338 -1.50 -26.12 20.33
CA THR A 338 -0.91 -27.46 20.33
C THR A 338 -1.99 -28.53 20.29
N PRO A 339 -1.68 -29.80 19.93
CA PRO A 339 -2.69 -30.87 19.89
C PRO A 339 -3.43 -31.15 21.20
N ILE A 340 -2.89 -30.70 22.34
CA ILE A 340 -3.50 -30.88 23.67
C ILE A 340 -3.95 -29.58 24.33
N THR A 341 -3.42 -28.42 23.90
CA THR A 341 -3.77 -27.12 24.46
C THR A 341 -4.62 -26.32 23.50
N GLY A 342 -5.80 -25.89 23.94
CA GLY A 342 -6.73 -25.12 23.13
C GLY A 342 -7.53 -24.13 23.95
N TYR A 343 -8.09 -23.13 23.26
CA TYR A 343 -8.84 -22.03 23.84
C TYR A 343 -10.16 -21.84 23.12
N ALA A 344 -11.22 -21.54 23.87
CA ALA A 344 -12.53 -21.15 23.32
C ALA A 344 -12.97 -19.84 23.97
N VAL A 345 -13.37 -18.85 23.17
CA VAL A 345 -13.73 -17.50 23.66
C VAL A 345 -15.13 -17.11 23.24
N GLY A 346 -15.80 -16.31 24.06
CA GLY A 346 -17.23 -16.09 23.91
C GLY A 346 -17.83 -14.88 24.62
N ASP A 347 -19.16 -14.91 24.71
CA ASP A 347 -19.98 -13.97 25.50
C ASP A 347 -19.57 -13.95 26.98
N ASP A 348 -19.92 -12.86 27.68
CA ASP A 348 -19.69 -12.66 29.13
C ASP A 348 -18.21 -12.75 29.56
N GLY A 349 -17.31 -12.41 28.65
CA GLY A 349 -15.86 -12.43 28.85
C GLY A 349 -15.31 -13.83 28.96
N VAL A 350 -16.03 -14.85 28.47
CA VAL A 350 -15.63 -16.23 28.67
C VAL A 350 -14.37 -16.55 27.88
N ILE A 351 -13.40 -17.14 28.58
CA ILE A 351 -12.20 -17.73 28.01
C ILE A 351 -12.07 -19.11 28.65
N LEU A 352 -12.22 -20.17 27.86
CA LEU A 352 -11.95 -21.53 28.29
C LEU A 352 -10.60 -22.00 27.77
N LYS A 353 -9.89 -22.80 28.57
CA LYS A 353 -8.65 -23.46 28.20
C LYS A 353 -8.73 -24.96 28.46
N THR A 354 -8.38 -25.76 27.46
CA THR A 354 -8.08 -27.19 27.63
C THR A 354 -6.58 -27.41 27.62
N ILE A 355 -6.11 -28.43 28.34
CA ILE A 355 -4.73 -28.93 28.33
C ILE A 355 -4.68 -30.45 28.05
N ASP A 356 -5.82 -31.05 27.72
CA ASP A 356 -6.02 -32.49 27.49
C ASP A 356 -6.74 -32.78 26.15
N GLY A 357 -6.60 -31.87 25.19
CA GLY A 357 -7.18 -32.00 23.85
C GLY A 357 -8.70 -31.93 23.87
N GLY A 358 -9.28 -31.03 24.66
CA GLY A 358 -10.72 -30.81 24.75
C GLY A 358 -11.50 -31.91 25.46
N SER A 359 -10.83 -32.77 26.24
CA SER A 359 -11.52 -33.74 27.10
C SER A 359 -12.12 -33.05 28.33
N SER A 360 -11.47 -31.98 28.80
CA SER A 360 -11.99 -31.03 29.79
C SER A 360 -11.58 -29.60 29.44
N TRP A 361 -12.37 -28.64 29.92
CA TRP A 361 -12.16 -27.20 29.70
C TRP A 361 -12.21 -26.45 31.03
N ASN A 362 -11.16 -25.69 31.32
CA ASN A 362 -11.00 -24.85 32.51
C ASN A 362 -11.36 -23.41 32.20
N ASN A 363 -12.03 -22.74 33.13
CA ASN A 363 -12.47 -21.36 32.94
C ASN A 363 -11.38 -20.35 33.37
N LEU A 364 -10.95 -19.50 32.43
CA LEU A 364 -9.96 -18.41 32.59
C LEU A 364 -10.57 -17.01 32.33
N SER A 365 -11.90 -16.89 32.39
CA SER A 365 -12.62 -15.65 32.06
C SER A 365 -12.10 -14.44 32.82
N VAL A 366 -12.03 -13.30 32.12
CA VAL A 366 -11.70 -11.99 32.72
C VAL A 366 -12.80 -10.99 32.40
N ASN A 367 -13.30 -10.29 33.43
CA ASN A 367 -14.36 -9.27 33.36
C ASN A 367 -15.68 -9.74 32.69
N SER A 368 -16.71 -9.95 33.52
CA SER A 368 -17.98 -10.61 33.16
C SER A 368 -18.94 -9.80 32.26
N THR A 369 -18.48 -8.75 31.57
CA THR A 369 -19.33 -7.89 30.72
C THR A 369 -18.82 -7.75 29.29
N ASN A 370 -17.68 -8.37 28.96
CA ASN A 370 -17.11 -8.29 27.61
C ASN A 370 -17.71 -9.38 26.70
N GLN A 371 -17.63 -9.21 25.39
CA GLN A 371 -17.89 -10.29 24.42
C GLN A 371 -16.62 -10.51 23.63
N PHE A 372 -15.92 -11.62 23.87
CA PHE A 372 -14.70 -11.95 23.14
C PHE A 372 -15.06 -12.70 21.87
N THR A 373 -14.80 -12.07 20.72
CA THR A 373 -15.21 -12.57 19.41
C THR A 373 -14.09 -13.30 18.70
N ASP A 374 -12.83 -13.05 19.08
CA ASP A 374 -11.68 -13.63 18.41
C ASP A 374 -10.53 -13.93 19.36
N ALA A 375 -9.75 -14.95 19.03
CA ALA A 375 -8.59 -15.38 19.80
C ALA A 375 -7.47 -15.85 18.87
N PHE A 376 -6.26 -15.42 19.19
CA PHE A 376 -5.05 -15.84 18.48
C PHE A 376 -3.95 -16.16 19.48
N PHE A 377 -3.40 -17.37 19.39
CA PHE A 377 -2.30 -17.83 20.24
C PHE A 377 -1.09 -18.20 19.37
N LEU A 378 0.07 -17.66 19.72
CA LEU A 378 1.33 -17.99 19.05
C LEU A 378 1.86 -19.33 19.51
N ASP A 379 1.69 -19.63 20.80
CA ASP A 379 2.05 -20.87 21.47
C ASP A 379 1.12 -21.08 22.68
N GLU A 380 1.37 -22.10 23.50
CA GLU A 380 0.54 -22.38 24.69
C GLU A 380 0.56 -21.28 25.76
N ASN A 381 1.49 -20.32 25.69
CA ASN A 381 1.72 -19.26 26.68
C ASN A 381 1.34 -17.86 26.17
N ILE A 382 1.61 -17.53 24.91
CA ILE A 382 1.45 -16.18 24.36
C ILE A 382 0.19 -16.13 23.50
N GLY A 383 -0.76 -15.27 23.89
CA GLY A 383 -2.02 -15.12 23.17
C GLY A 383 -2.69 -13.77 23.32
N TYR A 384 -3.59 -13.49 22.40
CA TYR A 384 -4.36 -12.28 22.28
C TYR A 384 -5.83 -12.66 22.16
N VAL A 385 -6.68 -11.96 22.90
CA VAL A 385 -8.13 -12.11 22.82
C VAL A 385 -8.72 -10.75 22.54
N ALA A 386 -9.56 -10.68 21.52
CA ALA A 386 -10.18 -9.45 21.05
C ALA A 386 -11.71 -9.55 21.13
N GLY A 387 -12.36 -8.42 21.39
CA GLY A 387 -13.79 -8.39 21.58
C GLY A 387 -14.36 -7.00 21.83
N THR A 388 -15.59 -6.97 22.31
CA THR A 388 -16.27 -5.75 22.71
C THR A 388 -16.34 -5.63 24.23
N VAL A 389 -16.22 -4.39 24.73
CA VAL A 389 -16.53 -4.04 26.12
C VAL A 389 -17.93 -3.43 26.12
N ARG A 390 -18.87 -4.06 26.82
CA ARG A 390 -20.17 -3.43 27.08
C ARG A 390 -20.10 -2.70 28.41
N ILE A 391 -20.11 -1.36 28.35
CA ILE A 391 -20.41 -0.50 29.49
C ILE A 391 -21.84 0.05 29.35
N PRO A 392 -22.52 0.43 30.45
CA PRO A 392 -23.96 0.73 30.40
C PRO A 392 -24.36 1.87 29.43
N TRP A 393 -23.41 2.69 28.98
CA TRP A 393 -23.62 3.85 28.10
C TRP A 393 -22.80 3.81 26.80
N ALA A 394 -21.99 2.79 26.53
CA ALA A 394 -21.21 2.67 25.29
C ALA A 394 -20.75 1.23 24.98
N ILE A 395 -20.40 0.97 23.72
CA ILE A 395 -19.72 -0.25 23.29
C ILE A 395 -18.28 0.14 22.93
N GLY A 396 -17.31 -0.38 23.66
CA GLY A 396 -15.88 -0.22 23.39
C GLY A 396 -15.29 -1.47 22.72
N SER A 397 -14.02 -1.38 22.31
CA SER A 397 -13.24 -2.56 21.88
C SER A 397 -12.29 -2.97 23.00
N ALA A 398 -12.17 -4.27 23.25
CA ALA A 398 -11.17 -4.86 24.14
C ALA A 398 -10.17 -5.65 23.30
N VAL A 399 -8.88 -5.43 23.57
CA VAL A 399 -7.83 -6.38 23.23
C VAL A 399 -7.05 -6.63 24.51
N ILE A 400 -6.97 -7.88 24.92
CA ILE A 400 -6.18 -8.31 26.06
C ILE A 400 -5.10 -9.28 25.61
N LYS A 401 -3.96 -9.24 26.31
CA LYS A 401 -2.81 -10.08 26.01
C LYS A 401 -2.42 -10.93 27.22
N THR A 402 -2.06 -12.18 26.97
CA THR A 402 -1.40 -13.05 27.95
C THR A 402 0.02 -13.41 27.48
N LEU A 403 0.91 -13.62 28.44
CA LEU A 403 2.28 -14.09 28.24
C LEU A 403 2.56 -15.40 29.01
N ASP A 404 1.57 -15.92 29.72
CA ASP A 404 1.69 -17.03 30.68
C ASP A 404 0.55 -18.06 30.53
N GLY A 405 -0.04 -18.14 29.33
CA GLY A 405 -1.03 -19.14 28.97
C GLY A 405 -2.39 -18.88 29.59
N GLY A 406 -2.71 -17.60 29.81
CA GLY A 406 -3.97 -17.14 30.38
C GLY A 406 -4.03 -17.16 31.91
N ALA A 407 -2.88 -17.32 32.60
CA ALA A 407 -2.83 -17.16 34.05
C ALA A 407 -2.98 -15.68 34.45
N THR A 408 -2.45 -14.76 33.63
CA THR A 408 -2.69 -13.32 33.72
C THR A 408 -3.02 -12.73 32.35
N TRP A 409 -3.84 -11.67 32.38
CA TRP A 409 -4.26 -10.90 31.21
C TRP A 409 -4.00 -9.41 31.44
N LEU A 410 -3.23 -8.78 30.55
CA LEU A 410 -2.93 -7.34 30.61
C LEU A 410 -4.00 -6.57 29.84
N ALA A 411 -4.74 -5.70 30.54
CA ALA A 411 -5.66 -4.73 29.95
C ALA A 411 -4.95 -3.38 29.72
N THR A 412 -5.25 -2.72 28.61
CA THR A 412 -4.89 -1.31 28.41
C THR A 412 -5.90 -0.44 29.17
N ASP A 413 -5.49 0.14 30.30
CA ASP A 413 -6.39 0.83 31.25
C ASP A 413 -7.01 2.12 30.66
N SER A 414 -8.31 2.34 30.90
CA SER A 414 -9.17 3.29 30.18
C SER A 414 -10.01 4.20 31.11
N THR A 415 -9.42 4.77 32.16
CA THR A 415 -10.19 5.59 33.13
C THR A 415 -10.48 7.02 32.66
N ILE A 416 -9.92 7.46 31.51
CA ILE A 416 -10.26 8.74 30.89
C ILE A 416 -10.82 8.44 29.49
N ALA A 417 -12.15 8.36 29.39
CA ALA A 417 -12.85 8.17 28.13
C ALA A 417 -12.92 9.49 27.34
N THR A 418 -11.77 10.02 26.92
CA THR A 418 -11.67 11.19 26.05
C THR A 418 -10.85 10.83 24.80
N TYR A 419 -11.25 11.35 23.64
CA TYR A 419 -10.41 11.22 22.44
C TYR A 419 -9.21 12.13 22.59
N ILE A 420 -7.99 11.57 22.57
CA ILE A 420 -6.72 12.29 22.58
C ILE A 420 -6.10 12.19 21.19
N ASN A 421 -5.75 13.34 20.62
CA ASN A 421 -5.18 13.47 19.28
C ASN A 421 -3.66 13.72 19.31
N SER A 422 -3.13 14.33 20.38
CA SER A 422 -1.70 14.65 20.51
C SER A 422 -1.26 14.67 21.96
N ILE A 423 0.01 14.34 22.20
CA ILE A 423 0.66 14.36 23.51
C ILE A 423 2.05 14.97 23.36
N PHE A 424 2.46 15.79 24.33
CA PHE A 424 3.78 16.40 24.39
C PHE A 424 4.29 16.44 25.83
N PHE A 425 5.55 16.06 26.03
CA PHE A 425 6.23 16.14 27.32
C PHE A 425 7.33 17.20 27.27
N THR A 426 7.32 18.15 28.21
CA THR A 426 8.38 19.15 28.37
C THR A 426 9.56 18.60 29.16
N ASP A 427 9.29 17.63 30.05
CA ASP A 427 10.29 16.84 30.77
C ASP A 427 9.73 15.44 31.10
N VAL A 428 10.46 14.62 31.86
CA VAL A 428 10.07 13.24 32.19
C VAL A 428 8.80 13.12 33.05
N ASN A 429 8.45 14.17 33.79
CA ASN A 429 7.33 14.21 34.72
C ASN A 429 6.16 15.03 34.16
N THR A 430 6.45 16.09 33.40
CA THR A 430 5.46 17.08 32.95
C THR A 430 5.03 16.82 31.51
N GLY A 431 3.74 16.55 31.30
CA GLY A 431 3.17 16.27 29.97
C GLY A 431 1.76 16.81 29.77
N TYR A 432 1.40 17.02 28.51
CA TYR A 432 0.13 17.59 28.08
C TYR A 432 -0.48 16.72 26.98
N ALA A 433 -1.76 16.39 27.11
CA ALA A 433 -2.51 15.62 26.12
C ALA A 433 -3.74 16.41 25.68
N VAL A 434 -3.98 16.49 24.37
CA VAL A 434 -5.07 17.30 23.80
C VAL A 434 -5.93 16.48 22.83
N GLY A 435 -7.22 16.78 22.82
CA GLY A 435 -8.16 16.21 21.86
C GLY A 435 -9.58 16.75 22.06
N SER A 436 -10.41 15.99 22.77
CA SER A 436 -11.72 16.47 23.24
C SER A 436 -11.62 17.46 24.41
N THR A 437 -10.47 17.47 25.09
CA THR A 437 -10.14 18.35 26.22
C THR A 437 -8.62 18.53 26.30
N ILE A 438 -8.16 19.32 27.27
CA ILE A 438 -6.74 19.47 27.61
C ILE A 438 -6.51 18.73 28.94
N LEU A 439 -5.54 17.84 28.95
CA LEU A 439 -5.09 17.13 30.14
C LEU A 439 -3.63 17.47 30.40
N ASN A 440 -3.27 17.54 31.67
CA ASN A 440 -1.88 17.66 32.11
C ASN A 440 -1.50 16.51 33.05
N THR A 441 -0.20 16.25 33.16
CA THR A 441 0.38 15.37 34.18
C THR A 441 1.64 16.01 34.72
N THR A 442 1.92 15.80 36.00
CA THR A 442 3.14 16.23 36.70
C THR A 442 3.90 15.05 37.30
N ASN A 443 3.48 13.81 37.00
CA ASN A 443 4.04 12.57 37.53
C ASN A 443 4.28 11.51 36.45
N GLY A 444 4.60 11.93 35.22
CA GLY A 444 4.99 11.03 34.14
C GLY A 444 3.82 10.23 33.58
N GLY A 445 2.59 10.73 33.70
CA GLY A 445 1.37 10.09 33.20
C GLY A 445 0.76 9.05 34.14
N ALA A 446 1.24 8.94 35.38
CA ALA A 446 0.63 8.07 36.39
C ALA A 446 -0.78 8.55 36.77
N THR A 447 -0.98 9.88 36.81
CA THR A 447 -2.30 10.50 36.85
C THR A 447 -2.37 11.66 35.87
N TRP A 448 -3.56 11.91 35.34
CA TRP A 448 -3.85 13.04 34.47
C TRP A 448 -4.96 13.90 35.08
N GLU A 449 -4.77 15.21 35.06
CA GLU A 449 -5.75 16.18 35.53
C GLU A 449 -6.28 16.99 34.35
N THR A 450 -7.58 17.30 34.38
CA THR A 450 -8.21 18.10 33.32
C THR A 450 -7.99 19.58 33.60
N ASP A 451 -7.24 20.26 32.73
CA ASP A 451 -7.22 21.71 32.73
C ASP A 451 -8.52 22.21 32.08
N SER A 452 -9.24 23.08 32.79
CA SER A 452 -10.46 23.71 32.27
C SER A 452 -10.22 25.16 31.83
N PRO A 453 -9.71 25.42 30.61
CA PRO A 453 -10.04 26.65 29.90
C PRO A 453 -11.26 26.33 29.01
N GLY A 454 -12.40 26.98 29.28
CA GLY A 454 -13.72 26.56 28.81
C GLY A 454 -13.87 26.18 27.33
N THR A 455 -14.78 25.23 27.06
CA THR A 455 -15.45 24.96 25.77
C THR A 455 -14.61 24.57 24.54
N ALA A 456 -13.27 24.56 24.60
CA ALA A 456 -12.44 24.24 23.44
C ALA A 456 -12.48 22.73 23.13
N THR A 457 -13.24 22.35 22.10
CA THR A 457 -13.29 21.00 21.54
C THR A 457 -12.63 20.96 20.16
N GLY A 458 -12.20 19.77 19.73
CA GLY A 458 -11.56 19.62 18.42
C GLY A 458 -10.11 20.09 18.38
N LEU A 459 -9.34 19.80 19.44
CA LEU A 459 -7.91 20.08 19.51
C LEU A 459 -7.14 18.96 18.80
N ASN A 460 -6.16 19.29 17.95
CA ASN A 460 -5.50 18.30 17.10
C ASN A 460 -4.03 18.10 17.43
N ALA A 461 -3.29 19.17 17.76
CA ALA A 461 -1.87 19.07 18.10
C ALA A 461 -1.48 20.04 19.21
N VAL A 462 -0.54 19.61 20.07
CA VAL A 462 0.11 20.44 21.10
C VAL A 462 1.62 20.43 20.90
N TYR A 463 2.27 21.58 21.09
CA TYR A 463 3.71 21.74 21.00
C TYR A 463 4.20 22.80 21.98
N PHE A 464 5.29 22.54 22.70
CA PHE A 464 5.93 23.50 23.60
C PHE A 464 7.33 23.88 23.08
N THR A 465 7.64 25.19 23.09
CA THR A 465 8.97 25.71 22.74
C THR A 465 9.93 25.67 23.92
N ASP A 466 9.38 25.72 25.13
CA ASP A 466 10.07 25.60 26.42
C ASP A 466 9.08 25.10 27.49
N ALA A 467 9.48 25.04 28.75
CA ALA A 467 8.63 24.51 29.83
C ALA A 467 7.36 25.35 30.12
N GLU A 468 7.35 26.63 29.74
CA GLU A 468 6.28 27.59 30.07
C GLU A 468 5.41 27.94 28.86
N THR A 469 5.99 27.94 27.65
CA THR A 469 5.36 28.42 26.43
C THR A 469 4.93 27.27 25.53
N GLY A 470 3.63 27.15 25.32
CA GLY A 470 3.00 26.09 24.53
C GLY A 470 1.93 26.60 23.58
N TYR A 471 1.69 25.83 22.51
CA TYR A 471 0.72 26.12 21.46
C TYR A 471 -0.16 24.90 21.20
N ILE A 472 -1.46 25.11 21.06
CA ILE A 472 -2.41 24.09 20.62
C ILE A 472 -3.07 24.57 19.34
N VAL A 473 -3.24 23.68 18.37
CA VAL A 473 -4.01 23.95 17.16
C VAL A 473 -5.17 22.97 17.00
N GLY A 474 -6.23 23.37 16.30
CA GLY A 474 -7.43 22.56 16.19
C GLY A 474 -8.38 22.94 15.06
N GLN A 475 -9.64 22.56 15.24
CA GLN A 475 -10.69 22.79 14.26
C GLN A 475 -10.98 24.29 14.05
N SER A 476 -11.52 24.63 12.88
CA SER A 476 -11.97 25.99 12.56
C SER A 476 -10.89 27.08 12.70
N GLY A 477 -9.62 26.72 12.43
CA GLY A 477 -8.48 27.63 12.56
C GLY A 477 -8.08 27.95 14.00
N LEU A 478 -8.51 27.17 14.99
CA LEU A 478 -8.18 27.43 16.39
C LEU A 478 -6.67 27.36 16.64
N ILE A 479 -6.14 28.38 17.31
CA ILE A 479 -4.79 28.40 17.88
C ILE A 479 -4.90 28.91 19.32
N LEU A 480 -4.39 28.15 20.29
CA LEU A 480 -4.26 28.57 21.69
C LEU A 480 -2.78 28.70 22.06
N LYS A 481 -2.47 29.61 22.98
CA LYS A 481 -1.13 29.78 23.55
C LYS A 481 -1.18 29.86 25.08
N THR A 482 -0.24 29.18 25.73
CA THR A 482 0.09 29.34 27.14
C THR A 482 1.47 29.97 27.28
N THR A 483 1.69 30.68 28.40
CA THR A 483 3.00 31.19 28.84
C THR A 483 3.20 30.95 30.34
N ASP A 484 2.43 30.03 30.91
CA ASP A 484 2.36 29.70 32.34
C ASP A 484 2.16 28.18 32.54
N ALA A 485 2.89 27.39 31.74
CA ALA A 485 2.94 25.93 31.79
C ALA A 485 1.55 25.27 31.72
N GLY A 486 0.69 25.77 30.82
CA GLY A 486 -0.64 25.23 30.59
C GLY A 486 -1.70 25.61 31.62
N THR A 487 -1.36 26.39 32.66
CA THR A 487 -2.32 26.88 33.66
C THR A 487 -3.41 27.72 33.01
N THR A 488 -3.06 28.56 32.04
CA THR A 488 -4.01 29.33 31.23
C THR A 488 -3.70 29.22 29.73
N TRP A 489 -4.76 29.21 28.93
CA TRP A 489 -4.69 29.14 27.46
C TRP A 489 -5.47 30.29 26.84
N ASN A 490 -4.77 31.11 26.05
CA ASN A 490 -5.32 32.28 25.37
C ASN A 490 -5.49 32.00 23.87
N SER A 491 -6.64 32.36 23.30
CA SER A 491 -6.90 32.17 21.87
C SER A 491 -6.18 33.23 21.03
N LEU A 492 -5.56 32.79 19.93
CA LEU A 492 -4.86 33.60 18.96
C LEU A 492 -5.64 33.65 17.63
N THR A 493 -5.49 34.75 16.89
CA THR A 493 -6.10 34.87 15.56
C THR A 493 -5.21 34.20 14.51
N SER A 494 -5.75 33.21 13.80
CA SER A 494 -5.04 32.42 12.78
C SER A 494 -5.22 32.91 11.35
N ASN A 495 -6.15 33.86 11.12
CA ASN A 495 -6.54 34.35 9.80
C ASN A 495 -7.07 33.28 8.82
N THR A 496 -7.50 32.12 9.33
CA THR A 496 -8.13 31.05 8.54
C THR A 496 -9.24 30.37 9.34
N THR A 497 -10.14 29.69 8.64
CA THR A 497 -11.13 28.77 9.22
C THR A 497 -10.82 27.31 8.91
N ALA A 498 -9.72 27.03 8.22
CA ALA A 498 -9.29 25.66 7.93
C ALA A 498 -8.95 24.90 9.21
N HIS A 499 -9.27 23.60 9.25
CA HIS A 499 -8.85 22.74 10.36
C HIS A 499 -7.33 22.59 10.34
N LEU A 500 -6.68 22.89 11.46
CA LEU A 500 -5.24 22.76 11.63
C LEU A 500 -4.93 21.43 12.32
N SER A 501 -4.06 20.62 11.71
CA SER A 501 -3.75 19.25 12.14
C SER A 501 -2.44 19.14 12.93
N SER A 502 -1.46 20.00 12.65
CA SER A 502 -0.12 19.93 13.23
C SER A 502 0.48 21.31 13.42
N VAL A 503 1.26 21.48 14.49
CA VAL A 503 2.01 22.70 14.81
C VAL A 503 3.44 22.33 15.19
N PHE A 504 4.40 23.12 14.73
CA PHE A 504 5.82 22.92 14.98
C PHE A 504 6.55 24.27 15.08
N PHE A 505 7.50 24.39 15.99
CA PHE A 505 8.39 25.54 16.10
C PHE A 505 9.84 25.10 15.94
N ILE A 506 10.62 25.86 15.15
CA ILE A 506 12.06 25.62 15.00
C ILE A 506 12.86 26.31 16.12
N ASP A 507 12.33 27.43 16.61
CA ASP A 507 12.83 28.18 17.75
C ASP A 507 11.66 28.92 18.42
N ALA A 508 11.93 29.74 19.45
CA ALA A 508 10.91 30.45 20.20
C ALA A 508 10.04 31.42 19.36
N ASN A 509 10.50 31.85 18.19
CA ASN A 509 9.83 32.86 17.36
C ASN A 509 9.24 32.28 16.07
N ASN A 510 9.92 31.30 15.48
CA ASN A 510 9.61 30.78 14.15
C ASN A 510 8.78 29.49 14.26
N GLY A 511 7.53 29.55 13.81
CA GLY A 511 6.58 28.44 13.92
C GLY A 511 5.70 28.26 12.69
N TYR A 512 5.18 27.04 12.53
CA TYR A 512 4.31 26.64 11.42
C TYR A 512 3.11 25.86 11.95
N ALA A 513 1.94 26.12 11.38
CA ALA A 513 0.75 25.32 11.61
C ALA A 513 0.14 24.88 10.26
N VAL A 514 -0.17 23.60 10.10
CA VAL A 514 -0.66 23.03 8.84
C VAL A 514 -1.94 22.24 9.05
N GLY A 515 -2.82 22.25 8.05
CA GLY A 515 -4.01 21.39 8.01
C GLY A 515 -5.00 21.84 6.93
N ALA A 516 -5.90 20.94 6.50
CA ALA A 516 -6.95 21.18 5.50
C ALA A 516 -6.58 22.21 4.39
N GLY A 517 -5.48 21.96 3.69
CA GLY A 517 -5.00 22.80 2.59
C GLY A 517 -4.34 24.14 2.96
N SER A 518 -4.22 24.47 4.25
CA SER A 518 -3.62 25.71 4.77
C SER A 518 -2.25 25.48 5.44
N ILE A 519 -1.32 26.40 5.20
CA ILE A 519 -0.03 26.49 5.88
C ILE A 519 0.06 27.90 6.47
N LEU A 520 0.18 27.98 7.79
CA LEU A 520 0.39 29.22 8.52
C LEU A 520 1.85 29.28 8.99
N LYS A 521 2.43 30.48 8.99
CA LYS A 521 3.76 30.76 9.53
C LYS A 521 3.70 31.91 10.52
N THR A 522 4.47 31.82 11.58
CA THR A 522 4.75 32.93 12.50
C THR A 522 6.27 33.14 12.60
N THR A 523 6.68 34.38 12.81
CA THR A 523 8.09 34.78 13.08
C THR A 523 8.21 35.63 14.35
N ASP A 524 7.12 35.73 15.12
CA ASP A 524 6.97 36.60 16.29
C ASP A 524 6.32 35.84 17.48
N ALA A 525 6.64 34.55 17.60
CA ALA A 525 6.16 33.67 18.67
C ALA A 525 4.63 33.56 18.71
N GLY A 526 3.97 33.59 17.55
CA GLY A 526 2.53 33.48 17.40
C GLY A 526 1.75 34.74 17.72
N ALA A 527 2.39 35.91 17.87
CA ALA A 527 1.67 37.17 17.99
C ALA A 527 0.90 37.46 16.69
N THR A 528 1.47 37.10 15.54
CA THR A 528 0.81 37.07 14.24
C THR A 528 1.04 35.75 13.52
N TRP A 529 0.01 35.30 12.78
CA TRP A 529 0.07 34.13 11.90
C TRP A 529 -0.28 34.56 10.47
N GLU A 530 0.68 34.35 9.56
CA GLU A 530 0.55 34.66 8.14
C GLU A 530 0.23 33.39 7.35
N LEU A 531 -0.77 33.47 6.46
CA LEU A 531 -1.12 32.39 5.55
C LEU A 531 -0.14 32.36 4.36
N ILE A 532 0.55 31.24 4.18
CA ILE A 532 1.38 31.00 3.00
C ILE A 532 0.47 30.67 1.80
N PRO A 533 0.50 31.44 0.70
CA PRO A 533 -0.44 31.28 -0.42
C PRO A 533 -0.43 29.90 -1.09
N GLN A 534 -1.61 29.52 -1.59
CA GLN A 534 -2.05 28.22 -2.12
C GLN A 534 -1.05 27.41 -2.96
N VAL A 535 -0.30 26.49 -2.34
CA VAL A 535 0.37 25.40 -3.07
C VAL A 535 -0.40 24.08 -2.91
N LEU A 536 -1.16 23.88 -1.82
CA LEU A 536 -1.68 22.56 -1.40
C LEU A 536 -3.17 22.51 -1.03
N SER A 537 -4.02 23.39 -1.58
CA SER A 537 -5.43 23.53 -1.14
C SER A 537 -6.28 22.25 -1.21
N ASN A 538 -5.89 21.25 -2.01
CA ASN A 538 -6.58 19.97 -2.16
C ASN A 538 -5.98 18.84 -1.29
N TYR A 539 -4.96 19.15 -0.46
CA TYR A 539 -4.27 18.16 0.35
C TYR A 539 -4.65 18.26 1.83
N PHE A 540 -4.83 17.10 2.45
CA PHE A 540 -4.92 16.97 3.89
C PHE A 540 -3.52 16.79 4.47
N MET A 541 -2.99 17.87 5.03
CA MET A 541 -1.69 17.88 5.71
C MET A 541 -1.86 17.37 7.14
N SER A 542 -1.08 16.37 7.51
CA SER A 542 -1.16 15.66 8.79
C SER A 542 -0.03 16.02 9.74
N SER A 543 1.14 16.37 9.20
CA SER A 543 2.36 16.62 9.97
C SER A 543 3.23 17.64 9.26
N VAL A 544 3.85 18.52 10.05
CA VAL A 544 4.92 19.43 9.62
C VAL A 544 6.15 19.22 10.51
N TYR A 545 7.32 19.24 9.91
CA TYR A 545 8.60 19.14 10.62
C TYR A 545 9.68 19.96 9.90
N PHE A 546 10.51 20.70 10.63
CA PHE A 546 11.66 21.41 10.09
C PHE A 546 12.96 20.91 10.69
N THR A 547 13.97 20.68 9.86
CA THR A 547 15.33 20.30 10.31
C THR A 547 16.20 21.52 10.59
N ASP A 548 15.87 22.65 9.97
CA ASP A 548 16.48 23.96 10.18
C ASP A 548 15.51 25.05 9.71
N VAL A 549 15.88 26.33 9.85
CA VAL A 549 15.02 27.48 9.49
C VAL A 549 14.60 27.52 8.02
N ASN A 550 15.35 26.87 7.12
CA ASN A 550 15.10 26.85 5.68
C ASN A 550 14.47 25.53 5.22
N THR A 551 14.83 24.40 5.83
CA THR A 551 14.45 23.07 5.35
C THR A 551 13.32 22.45 6.17
N GLY A 552 12.20 22.18 5.51
CA GLY A 552 11.00 21.62 6.14
C GLY A 552 10.29 20.58 5.28
N TYR A 553 9.46 19.78 5.93
CA TYR A 553 8.75 18.64 5.34
C TYR A 553 7.29 18.63 5.80
N ILE A 554 6.38 18.31 4.88
CA ILE A 554 4.95 18.13 5.16
C ILE A 554 4.50 16.77 4.62
N GLY A 555 3.83 15.99 5.47
CA GLY A 555 3.18 14.74 5.09
C GLY A 555 1.73 14.96 4.67
N CYS A 556 1.31 14.40 3.53
CA CYS A 556 -0.08 14.47 3.08
C CYS A 556 -0.43 13.40 2.04
N ASN A 557 -1.56 12.71 2.16
CA ASN A 557 -2.13 11.82 1.12
C ASN A 557 -1.14 10.90 0.35
N GLY A 558 -0.11 10.40 1.02
CA GLY A 558 0.92 9.53 0.42
C GLY A 558 2.08 10.23 -0.29
N GLU A 559 2.14 11.55 -0.15
CA GLU A 559 3.19 12.46 -0.60
C GLU A 559 3.91 13.11 0.58
N ILE A 560 5.16 13.51 0.33
CA ILE A 560 5.99 14.28 1.25
C ILE A 560 6.44 15.53 0.50
N PHE A 561 5.92 16.68 0.89
CA PHE A 561 6.36 17.98 0.40
C PHE A 561 7.60 18.43 1.15
N LYS A 562 8.51 19.09 0.45
CA LYS A 562 9.74 19.67 0.98
C LYS A 562 9.85 21.15 0.61
N THR A 563 10.32 21.96 1.55
CA THR A 563 10.81 23.32 1.35
C THR A 563 12.30 23.40 1.66
N THR A 564 13.00 24.34 1.02
CA THR A 564 14.41 24.69 1.30
C THR A 564 14.60 26.20 1.46
N ASP A 565 13.51 26.95 1.61
CA ASP A 565 13.49 28.41 1.73
C ASP A 565 12.58 28.90 2.87
N GLY A 566 12.43 28.07 3.90
CA GLY A 566 11.69 28.43 5.11
C GLY A 566 10.18 28.47 4.89
N GLY A 567 9.68 27.62 3.99
CA GLY A 567 8.25 27.45 3.72
C GLY A 567 7.68 28.46 2.73
N LEU A 568 8.50 29.23 2.01
CA LEU A 568 8.02 30.13 0.95
C LEU A 568 7.56 29.33 -0.27
N HIS A 569 8.28 28.25 -0.61
CA HIS A 569 7.89 27.32 -1.66
C HIS A 569 7.96 25.86 -1.17
N TRP A 570 6.98 25.07 -1.59
CA TRP A 570 6.86 23.64 -1.30
C TRP A 570 6.79 22.83 -2.58
N SER A 571 7.53 21.73 -2.63
CA SER A 571 7.50 20.80 -3.78
C SER A 571 7.48 19.36 -3.29
N ALA A 572 6.69 18.51 -3.96
CA ALA A 572 6.74 17.07 -3.75
C ALA A 572 7.45 16.43 -4.94
N PRO A 573 8.55 15.68 -4.73
CA PRO A 573 9.26 15.05 -5.84
C PRO A 573 8.39 13.98 -6.53
N GLN A 574 7.48 13.33 -5.80
CA GLN A 574 6.43 12.43 -6.30
C GLN A 574 5.57 11.83 -5.18
N ARG A 575 4.44 11.23 -5.58
CA ARG A 575 3.67 10.30 -4.74
C ARG A 575 4.40 8.99 -4.56
N MET A 576 4.54 8.58 -3.30
CA MET A 576 5.23 7.35 -2.89
C MET A 576 4.24 6.21 -2.67
N THR A 577 3.04 6.54 -2.21
CA THR A 577 1.97 5.62 -1.88
C THR A 577 0.60 6.28 -2.02
N TYR A 578 -0.48 5.49 -1.98
CA TYR A 578 -1.84 6.00 -1.80
C TYR A 578 -2.24 6.12 -0.32
N ASN A 579 -1.47 5.54 0.60
CA ASN A 579 -1.73 5.63 2.03
C ASN A 579 -1.35 7.02 2.57
N THR A 580 -2.18 7.59 3.44
CA THR A 580 -1.86 8.88 4.08
C THR A 580 -0.58 8.76 4.92
N ILE A 581 0.37 9.68 4.70
CA ILE A 581 1.50 9.90 5.61
C ILE A 581 0.96 10.67 6.81
N ASN A 582 1.12 10.15 8.02
CA ASN A 582 0.54 10.68 9.25
C ASN A 582 1.56 11.46 10.09
N SER A 583 2.83 11.08 10.05
CA SER A 583 3.89 11.75 10.82
C SER A 583 5.22 11.69 10.09
N ILE A 584 6.01 12.76 10.23
CA ILE A 584 7.38 12.85 9.73
C ILE A 584 8.26 13.30 10.89
N GLN A 585 9.41 12.64 11.06
CA GLN A 585 10.42 12.98 12.05
C GLN A 585 11.81 12.81 11.47
N PHE A 586 12.75 13.63 11.91
CA PHE A 586 14.17 13.51 11.56
C PHE A 586 15.02 13.33 12.82
N ILE A 587 16.05 12.51 12.73
CA ILE A 587 17.06 12.36 13.78
C ILE A 587 18.28 13.26 13.54
N ASP A 588 18.47 13.67 12.28
CA ASP A 588 19.46 14.64 11.82
C ASP A 588 18.97 15.24 10.48
N SER A 589 19.69 16.19 9.88
CA SER A 589 19.26 16.87 8.65
C SER A 589 19.18 15.96 7.40
N GLN A 590 19.73 14.75 7.46
CA GLN A 590 19.78 13.79 6.37
C GLN A 590 18.90 12.56 6.64
N THR A 591 18.80 12.11 7.89
CA THR A 591 18.11 10.87 8.25
C THR A 591 16.73 11.16 8.82
N GLY A 592 15.70 10.78 8.08
CA GLY A 592 14.30 10.99 8.43
C GLY A 592 13.44 9.75 8.23
N TYR A 593 12.35 9.71 8.99
CA TYR A 593 11.32 8.67 8.96
C TYR A 593 9.95 9.31 8.73
N ALA A 594 9.15 8.71 7.85
CA ALA A 594 7.78 9.09 7.61
C ALA A 594 6.90 7.86 7.77
N VAL A 595 5.85 7.98 8.57
CA VAL A 595 4.95 6.87 8.92
C VAL A 595 3.52 7.20 8.54
N GLY A 596 2.72 6.20 8.19
CA GLY A 596 1.39 6.41 7.63
C GLY A 596 0.43 5.25 7.83
N ALA A 597 -0.76 5.39 7.24
CA ALA A 597 -1.79 4.36 7.24
C ALA A 597 -1.28 3.04 6.64
N GLY A 598 -1.94 1.92 7.01
CA GLY A 598 -1.56 0.59 6.53
C GLY A 598 -0.18 0.10 7.00
N GLY A 599 0.36 0.67 8.09
CA GLY A 599 1.69 0.33 8.60
C GLY A 599 2.86 0.87 7.76
N THR A 600 2.58 1.87 6.90
CA THR A 600 3.59 2.50 6.03
C THR A 600 4.73 3.10 6.87
N ILE A 601 5.96 2.70 6.58
CA ILE A 601 7.19 3.32 7.10
C ILE A 601 8.12 3.58 5.93
N LEU A 602 8.53 4.83 5.79
CA LEU A 602 9.51 5.30 4.82
C LEU A 602 10.73 5.87 5.55
N LYS A 603 11.91 5.74 4.95
CA LYS A 603 13.17 6.29 5.46
C LYS A 603 13.94 7.05 4.39
N THR A 604 14.49 8.19 4.73
CA THR A 604 15.55 8.86 3.95
C THR A 604 16.85 8.90 4.74
N THR A 605 17.99 8.91 4.04
CA THR A 605 19.33 9.11 4.62
C THR A 605 20.09 10.25 3.94
N ASN A 606 19.38 11.07 3.15
CA ASN A 606 19.94 12.20 2.40
C ASN A 606 19.01 13.42 2.39
N GLY A 607 18.06 13.49 3.32
CA GLY A 607 17.09 14.58 3.44
C GLY A 607 16.10 14.63 2.26
N GLY A 608 15.91 13.54 1.53
CA GLY A 608 15.00 13.50 0.37
C GLY A 608 15.42 14.45 -0.77
N ILE A 609 16.72 14.64 -1.00
CA ILE A 609 17.27 15.44 -2.11
C ILE A 609 17.33 14.62 -3.41
N THR A 610 16.90 15.19 -4.55
CA THR A 610 16.85 14.54 -5.88
C THR A 610 18.17 14.79 -6.60
N PHE A 611 18.84 13.75 -7.11
CA PHE A 611 19.90 13.90 -8.12
C PHE A 611 19.37 13.47 -9.47
N ILE A 612 19.75 14.19 -10.53
CA ILE A 612 19.61 13.77 -11.93
C ILE A 612 20.58 12.60 -12.17
N GLU A 613 20.08 11.41 -12.49
CA GLU A 613 20.94 10.33 -12.99
C GLU A 613 21.48 10.68 -14.38
N GLU A 614 22.72 10.27 -14.64
CA GLU A 614 23.31 10.29 -15.97
C GLU A 614 22.41 9.47 -16.90
N ALA A 615 21.79 10.12 -17.90
CA ALA A 615 21.15 9.37 -18.96
C ALA A 615 22.20 8.41 -19.52
N ALA A 616 21.92 7.10 -19.45
CA ALA A 616 22.68 6.12 -20.20
C ALA A 616 22.44 6.40 -21.68
N PHE A 617 23.20 7.35 -22.24
CA PHE A 617 23.17 7.62 -23.66
C PHE A 617 23.71 6.37 -24.36
N PRO A 618 23.00 5.78 -25.32
CA PRO A 618 23.55 4.71 -26.15
C PRO A 618 24.64 5.22 -27.13
N VAL A 619 25.16 6.43 -26.93
CA VAL A 619 26.17 7.04 -27.80
C VAL A 619 27.52 6.99 -27.08
N LYS A 620 28.51 6.32 -27.69
CA LYS A 620 29.92 6.38 -27.28
C LYS A 620 30.29 7.85 -26.98
N SER A 621 30.60 8.15 -25.74
CA SER A 621 31.00 9.48 -25.28
C SER A 621 32.15 10.05 -26.13
N SER A 622 32.01 11.31 -26.53
CA SER A 622 32.99 11.98 -27.40
C SER A 622 34.09 12.71 -26.61
N PHE A 623 33.94 12.81 -25.29
CA PHE A 623 34.90 13.45 -24.38
C PHE A 623 35.08 12.67 -23.07
N ILE A 624 36.31 12.55 -22.60
CA ILE A 624 36.68 11.93 -21.32
C ILE A 624 37.25 12.98 -20.36
N LEU A 625 36.96 12.83 -19.07
CA LEU A 625 37.46 13.68 -18.00
C LEU A 625 38.36 12.85 -17.08
N TYR A 626 39.62 13.22 -16.93
CA TYR A 626 40.53 12.51 -16.05
C TYR A 626 41.64 13.43 -15.48
N PRO A 627 42.14 13.16 -14.25
CA PRO A 627 41.54 12.25 -13.28
C PRO A 627 40.16 12.76 -12.83
N ASN A 628 39.25 11.84 -12.53
CA ASN A 628 37.94 12.17 -11.98
C ASN A 628 37.57 11.06 -10.99
N PRO A 629 37.73 11.27 -9.67
CA PRO A 629 37.93 12.58 -9.01
C PRO A 629 39.29 13.26 -9.28
N ALA A 630 39.29 14.59 -9.34
CA ALA A 630 40.46 15.44 -9.53
C ALA A 630 40.84 16.15 -8.22
N THR A 631 42.15 16.25 -7.95
CA THR A 631 42.66 16.98 -6.76
C THR A 631 43.25 18.34 -7.12
N ASN A 632 44.06 18.40 -8.18
CA ASN A 632 44.78 19.62 -8.57
C ASN A 632 44.39 20.12 -9.97
N SER A 633 44.14 19.20 -10.90
CA SER A 633 43.74 19.51 -12.26
C SER A 633 42.86 18.40 -12.83
N VAL A 634 42.00 18.74 -13.78
CA VAL A 634 41.29 17.78 -14.63
C VAL A 634 41.56 18.07 -16.10
N THR A 635 41.84 17.04 -16.86
CA THR A 635 41.95 17.07 -18.31
C THR A 635 40.60 16.68 -18.92
N ILE A 636 40.07 17.51 -19.81
CA ILE A 636 38.96 17.17 -20.71
C ILE A 636 39.59 16.85 -22.07
N GLU A 637 39.46 15.61 -22.55
CA GLU A 637 40.02 15.16 -23.82
C GLU A 637 38.95 14.57 -24.73
N ALA A 638 38.98 14.93 -26.01
CA ALA A 638 38.12 14.38 -27.03
C ALA A 638 38.58 12.96 -27.42
N THR A 639 37.64 12.02 -27.54
CA THR A 639 37.94 10.62 -27.92
C THR A 639 38.09 10.43 -29.44
N LYS A 640 37.88 11.49 -30.23
CA LYS A 640 38.05 11.54 -31.70
C LYS A 640 38.47 12.95 -32.14
N VAL A 641 38.99 13.06 -33.35
CA VAL A 641 39.37 14.34 -33.97
C VAL A 641 38.15 15.19 -34.27
N TRP A 642 38.08 16.37 -33.67
CA TRP A 642 37.07 17.40 -33.91
C TRP A 642 37.68 18.67 -34.50
N THR A 643 36.97 19.31 -35.42
CA THR A 643 37.35 20.60 -36.03
C THR A 643 36.28 21.63 -35.75
N GLY A 644 36.65 22.77 -35.16
CA GLY A 644 35.73 23.86 -34.79
C GLY A 644 35.80 24.23 -33.31
N GLU A 645 35.17 25.36 -32.95
CA GLU A 645 35.17 25.88 -31.59
C GLU A 645 34.47 24.90 -30.62
N THR A 646 35.16 24.58 -29.53
CA THR A 646 34.60 23.85 -28.40
C THR A 646 34.55 24.76 -27.18
N ILE A 647 33.35 24.92 -26.60
CA ILE A 647 33.11 25.74 -25.42
C ILE A 647 32.87 24.82 -24.24
N ILE A 648 33.66 25.00 -23.17
CA ILE A 648 33.46 24.33 -21.88
C ILE A 648 32.86 25.32 -20.89
N ARG A 649 31.85 24.88 -20.14
CA ARG A 649 31.33 25.60 -18.98
C ARG A 649 31.21 24.67 -17.79
N ILE A 650 31.77 25.07 -16.66
CA ILE A 650 31.69 24.33 -15.41
C ILE A 650 30.74 25.05 -14.47
N TYR A 651 29.75 24.33 -13.99
CA TYR A 651 28.76 24.81 -13.04
C TYR A 651 28.94 24.10 -11.70
N ASN A 652 28.76 24.83 -10.60
CA ASN A 652 28.67 24.21 -9.28
C ASN A 652 27.32 23.50 -9.10
N SER A 653 27.15 22.82 -7.95
CA SER A 653 25.92 22.11 -7.59
C SER A 653 24.66 22.99 -7.53
N ASN A 654 24.82 24.32 -7.44
CA ASN A 654 23.73 25.28 -7.43
C ASN A 654 23.42 25.84 -8.84
N GLY A 655 24.04 25.29 -9.89
CA GLY A 655 23.85 25.73 -11.28
C GLY A 655 24.53 27.06 -11.62
N THR A 656 25.41 27.57 -10.74
CA THR A 656 26.17 28.79 -11.00
C THR A 656 27.40 28.46 -11.85
N LEU A 657 27.60 29.19 -12.94
CA LEU A 657 28.80 29.08 -13.77
C LEU A 657 30.02 29.52 -12.95
N VAL A 658 30.93 28.59 -12.68
CA VAL A 658 32.16 28.84 -11.90
C VAL A 658 33.40 28.99 -12.78
N LEU A 659 33.42 28.33 -13.94
CA LEU A 659 34.54 28.38 -14.87
C LEU A 659 34.03 28.22 -16.30
N SER A 660 34.64 28.91 -17.26
CA SER A 660 34.39 28.67 -18.67
C SER A 660 35.69 28.75 -19.47
N GLY A 661 35.75 27.94 -20.53
CA GLY A 661 36.90 27.81 -21.40
C GLY A 661 36.47 27.64 -22.84
N ARG A 662 37.37 27.95 -23.77
CA ARG A 662 37.19 27.66 -25.20
C ARG A 662 38.50 27.17 -25.78
N PHE A 663 38.43 26.22 -26.69
CA PHE A 663 39.58 25.78 -27.47
C PHE A 663 39.19 25.53 -28.92
N GLU A 664 40.11 25.88 -29.82
CA GLU A 664 40.04 25.64 -31.26
C GLU A 664 41.24 24.75 -31.62
N ASP A 665 40.99 23.70 -32.42
CA ASP A 665 42.00 22.77 -32.95
C ASP A 665 42.84 21.96 -31.92
N GLN A 666 42.61 22.16 -30.62
CA GLN A 666 43.13 21.29 -29.55
C GLN A 666 42.12 20.18 -29.24
N GLN A 667 42.59 18.97 -28.95
CA GLN A 667 41.70 17.86 -28.54
C GLN A 667 41.68 17.61 -27.05
N LYS A 668 42.40 18.42 -26.29
CA LYS A 668 42.38 18.36 -24.84
C LYS A 668 42.54 19.74 -24.22
N MET A 669 41.95 19.91 -23.04
CA MET A 669 42.06 21.09 -22.23
C MET A 669 42.31 20.67 -20.77
N ASP A 670 43.38 21.20 -20.18
CA ASP A 670 43.63 21.07 -18.76
C ASP A 670 42.98 22.23 -18.01
N ILE A 671 42.23 21.90 -16.97
CA ILE A 671 41.57 22.85 -16.09
C ILE A 671 42.22 22.74 -14.72
N GLU A 672 42.72 23.87 -14.25
CA GLU A 672 43.26 23.99 -12.91
C GLU A 672 42.12 23.93 -11.89
N ALA A 673 42.00 22.79 -11.22
CA ALA A 673 40.93 22.49 -10.29
C ALA A 673 41.23 22.96 -8.85
N SER A 674 42.46 23.38 -8.57
CA SER A 674 42.90 23.89 -7.25
C SER A 674 42.14 25.13 -6.79
N THR A 675 41.51 25.86 -7.72
CA THR A 675 40.69 27.05 -7.45
C THR A 675 39.23 26.72 -7.14
N LEU A 676 38.82 25.46 -7.34
CA LEU A 676 37.47 24.98 -7.10
C LEU A 676 37.38 24.38 -5.69
N VAL A 677 36.28 24.68 -4.98
CA VAL A 677 35.99 24.09 -3.67
C VAL A 677 35.73 22.59 -3.84
N PRO A 678 36.18 21.71 -2.93
CA PRO A 678 35.86 20.29 -2.99
C PRO A 678 34.35 20.06 -3.11
N GLY A 679 33.95 19.26 -4.08
CA GLY A 679 32.55 19.13 -4.43
C GLY A 679 32.31 18.58 -5.83
N MET A 680 31.04 18.49 -6.19
CA MET A 680 30.62 18.03 -7.51
C MET A 680 30.32 19.21 -8.42
N TYR A 681 30.80 19.11 -9.65
CA TYR A 681 30.62 20.10 -10.71
C TYR A 681 30.02 19.44 -11.96
N ILE A 682 29.29 20.24 -12.73
CA ILE A 682 28.73 19.88 -14.03
C ILE A 682 29.56 20.56 -15.11
N VAL A 683 30.10 19.78 -16.04
CA VAL A 683 30.89 20.25 -17.18
C VAL A 683 30.04 20.14 -18.44
N GLU A 684 29.64 21.29 -18.96
CA GLU A 684 28.97 21.46 -20.24
C GLU A 684 30.03 21.58 -21.35
N ILE A 685 29.97 20.76 -22.38
CA ILE A 685 30.86 20.78 -23.54
C ILE A 685 30.02 21.02 -24.79
N ARG A 686 30.14 22.20 -25.40
CA ARG A 686 29.42 22.56 -26.64
C ARG A 686 30.38 22.59 -27.82
N THR A 687 30.00 21.91 -28.88
CA THR A 687 30.69 21.93 -30.17
C THR A 687 29.72 22.38 -31.26
N ASN A 688 30.21 22.65 -32.46
CA ASN A 688 29.37 22.94 -33.62
C ASN A 688 28.44 21.78 -34.02
N ALA A 689 28.75 20.54 -33.61
CA ALA A 689 27.99 19.35 -33.97
C ALA A 689 27.00 18.89 -32.88
N GLY A 690 27.05 19.47 -31.69
CA GLY A 690 26.23 19.05 -30.57
C GLY A 690 26.78 19.46 -29.21
N HIS A 691 26.17 18.91 -28.17
CA HIS A 691 26.43 19.28 -26.78
C HIS A 691 26.48 18.01 -25.91
N GLU A 692 27.48 17.92 -25.02
CA GLU A 692 27.69 16.82 -24.07
C GLU A 692 27.82 17.38 -22.64
N ILE A 693 27.26 16.68 -21.65
CA ILE A 693 27.36 17.04 -20.23
C ILE A 693 28.16 15.95 -19.50
N LYS A 694 29.06 16.36 -18.62
CA LYS A 694 29.92 15.48 -17.83
C LYS A 694 29.92 15.86 -16.35
N LYS A 695 30.06 14.86 -15.48
CA LYS A 695 30.26 15.05 -14.04
C LYS A 695 31.75 15.19 -13.74
N LEU A 696 32.12 16.17 -12.92
CA LEU A 696 33.46 16.37 -12.38
C LEU A 696 33.40 16.36 -10.85
N LEU A 697 34.27 15.58 -10.20
CA LEU A 697 34.43 15.56 -8.74
C LEU A 697 35.77 16.18 -8.37
N ILE A 698 35.75 17.19 -7.50
CA ILE A 698 36.96 17.79 -6.93
C ILE A 698 37.15 17.31 -5.48
N GLN A 699 38.35 16.80 -5.17
CA GLN A 699 38.77 16.32 -3.86
C GLN A 699 39.97 17.15 -3.36
N GLN A 700 40.17 17.21 -2.04
CA GLN A 700 41.36 17.80 -1.43
C GLN A 700 42.49 16.79 -1.29
#